data_AF-A0A6L9L1J8-F1
#
_entry.id   AF-A0A6L9L1J8-F1
#
_cell.length_a   1.000
_cell.length_b   1.000
_cell.length_c   1.000
_cell.angle_alpha   90.00
_cell.angle_beta   90.00
_cell.angle_gamma   90.00
#
_symmetry.space_group_name_H-M   'P 1'
#
loop_
_entity.id
_entity.type
_entity.pdbx_description
1 polymer ?
#
loop_
_entity_poly.entity_id
_entity_poly.type
_entity_poly.pdbx_seq_one_letter_code
_entity_poly.pdbx_strand_id
1 'polypeptide(L)'
;MIEFYHQVDYANPFPGLRSFDYEDSNLFFGRDQPIRELKDILHMARLLAIVGNSGSGKSSLIKAGLIPTLQRERKDWSVIALTLGRDPFQSLTVALQQYFTDQKTDVSNLDIDHLLRQNADSLTNLLSAQEEQTILLFIDQFEEIFRHSLDDSDQPTEQETIADFIKLLLTASQKPDNHIFIVLTMRSDFLDYCTLYEGLTEAINKGSYLLPKMNASEIREVIVRPVEALGAQITPGLTERLLTDTGQNANQLPVLQHALMRTWQHWKASAAPEQAIDIPNYEAVGTMAQAISIHAEELYTSLPEKSQQATEKIFKSLITLSLHGTGTINALTINEIKAITGLPEYLIFDIVDRFRGREASFLTPFAGTSVGQDTAVSISRGRIVQLWERLRTWAQEEIESAKLYKEIAKSSADYQSGRTGLLVPPELQIALKWQKENKPTLAWAQRYDMFFERAISYLDYSKDQYEFEFKSREKRQQQDLQRNRVLAVIGITLAVIAIIASIYFNLLMNDASQARKEAEINAQNARREQQNAQDQTKEAVSQSKIAQQLQEIAEQQRLLTEEQRRIAESQRQYAQEQQQLATSQKNRADQERSIAIQQKNLANIATGIASAAEKRAKSASKTSDSLKVLAERTSEREKLNAKEASRLGMLAVAQSIAIKASQMPDNVKDSLPALLSVLAYQLTLKNDGPSNAPAVFSALSRVSNKKSILEGHRDNVRMLAVRPGKNSLLSASDDGSVRLWNLTTNRPVSTFTAARRSIGGFRSAFISDSKNRLVAGNTEGQLYMWNLTEPKKSVLLATRHSPIIDLLEYKSDDQFVSVSAEGVVIRWKFTSTGIDSVGYLRTGHKLFSAQFAPNQTQLICGSDNGRILFIDTADLSKAPIVISRPEFKGSHVSALALSPDGKSLVTGSSSGNVLLWNLGNNRLNGLVNFLPSSHAATVTGALFSPDNRLIITGSLDGSVRIWSRADPQQAPIVISDYHNWVMSLALSTDGNTLFYGGADKTIRSMTINTQLLYDRALKIAKGNYSNEEWQKLLAGYMAQPGILLDTN
;
A
#
# COMPACT_ATOMS: atom_id res chain seq x y z
N MET A 1 -25.74 13.28 59.12
CA MET A 1 -26.73 12.55 58.29
C MET A 1 -26.47 12.98 56.85
N ILE A 2 -25.48 12.46 56.10
CA ILE A 2 -25.19 11.06 55.73
C ILE A 2 -26.49 10.29 55.45
N GLU A 3 -27.07 10.52 54.28
CA GLU A 3 -28.04 9.66 53.56
C GLU A 3 -28.55 10.49 52.36
N PHE A 4 -28.67 9.87 51.18
CA PHE A 4 -29.01 10.44 49.85
C PHE A 4 -27.87 10.51 48.83
N TYR A 5 -27.18 9.38 48.62
CA TYR A 5 -27.03 8.81 47.28
C TYR A 5 -27.42 7.35 47.40
N HIS A 6 -28.26 6.85 46.50
CA HIS A 6 -28.68 5.45 46.47
C HIS A 6 -27.48 4.53 46.75
N GLN A 7 -27.57 3.70 47.79
CA GLN A 7 -26.74 2.50 47.90
C GLN A 7 -27.15 1.61 46.73
N VAL A 8 -26.51 1.81 45.59
CA VAL A 8 -26.49 0.82 44.52
C VAL A 8 -25.76 -0.38 45.13
N ASP A 9 -26.50 -1.45 45.37
CA ASP A 9 -25.93 -2.70 45.88
C ASP A 9 -25.09 -3.30 44.75
N TYR A 10 -23.79 -3.01 44.74
CA TYR A 10 -22.91 -3.40 43.64
C TYR A 10 -22.70 -4.92 43.66
N ALA A 11 -23.29 -5.61 42.68
CA ALA A 11 -23.06 -7.04 42.52
C ALA A 11 -21.61 -7.37 42.09
N ASN A 12 -20.94 -6.44 41.40
CA ASN A 12 -19.59 -6.54 40.86
C ASN A 12 -18.89 -5.17 40.91
N PRO A 13 -17.64 -5.07 41.40
CA PRO A 13 -16.91 -3.80 41.49
C PRO A 13 -16.40 -3.28 40.14
N PHE A 14 -16.35 -4.14 39.12
CA PHE A 14 -15.81 -3.80 37.81
C PHE A 14 -16.93 -3.76 36.76
N PRO A 15 -17.08 -2.66 36.01
CA PRO A 15 -18.19 -2.52 35.07
C PRO A 15 -17.99 -3.21 33.71
N GLY A 16 -16.90 -3.96 33.50
CA GLY A 16 -16.69 -4.70 32.25
C GLY A 16 -16.12 -3.85 31.11
N LEU A 17 -16.77 -3.80 29.96
CA LEU A 17 -16.29 -3.03 28.78
C LEU A 17 -16.81 -1.59 28.70
N ARG A 18 -17.87 -1.26 29.45
CA ARG A 18 -18.39 0.12 29.54
C ARG A 18 -17.44 1.02 30.34
N SER A 19 -17.52 2.32 30.13
CA SER A 19 -16.85 3.29 31.01
C SER A 19 -17.47 3.25 32.41
N PHE A 20 -16.68 3.59 33.43
CA PHE A 20 -17.23 3.94 34.74
C PHE A 20 -18.14 5.17 34.57
N ASP A 21 -19.31 5.13 35.19
CA ASP A 21 -20.30 6.20 35.18
C ASP A 21 -20.30 6.96 36.52
N TYR A 22 -21.11 8.01 36.63
CA TYR A 22 -21.21 8.83 37.85
C TYR A 22 -21.60 8.00 39.09
N GLU A 23 -22.41 6.96 38.92
CA GLU A 23 -22.80 6.05 40.01
C GLU A 23 -21.58 5.31 40.56
N ASP A 24 -20.69 4.86 39.67
CA ASP A 24 -19.53 4.04 40.00
C ASP A 24 -18.38 4.83 40.68
N SER A 25 -18.59 6.11 41.04
CA SER A 25 -17.56 7.00 41.61
C SER A 25 -16.88 6.41 42.85
N ASN A 26 -17.64 5.69 43.69
CA ASN A 26 -17.11 5.05 44.90
C ASN A 26 -16.18 3.84 44.62
N LEU A 27 -16.17 3.35 43.38
CA LEU A 27 -15.37 2.21 42.94
C LEU A 27 -14.26 2.64 41.95
N PHE A 28 -14.09 3.94 41.70
CA PHE A 28 -13.11 4.48 40.77
C PHE A 28 -11.85 4.99 41.50
N PHE A 29 -10.73 4.30 41.34
CA PHE A 29 -9.47 4.60 42.05
C PHE A 29 -8.26 4.76 41.10
N GLY A 30 -7.11 5.20 41.65
CA GLY A 30 -5.83 5.28 40.91
C GLY A 30 -5.71 6.48 39.96
N ARG A 31 -6.61 7.47 40.04
CA ARG A 31 -6.62 8.67 39.18
C ARG A 31 -6.74 9.99 39.96
N ASP A 32 -6.44 9.97 41.26
CA ASP A 32 -6.63 11.13 42.14
C ASP A 32 -5.81 12.37 41.72
N GLN A 33 -4.57 12.18 41.28
CA GLN A 33 -3.73 13.29 40.80
C GLN A 33 -4.27 13.92 39.51
N PRO A 34 -4.53 13.15 38.42
CA PRO A 34 -5.19 13.70 37.23
C PRO A 34 -6.51 14.41 37.53
N ILE A 35 -7.35 13.91 38.42
CA ILE A 35 -8.62 14.56 38.77
C ILE A 35 -8.40 15.96 39.36
N ARG A 36 -7.40 16.12 40.26
CA ARG A 36 -7.05 17.42 40.83
C ARG A 36 -6.55 18.40 39.77
N GLU A 37 -5.63 17.96 38.92
CA GLU A 37 -5.06 18.79 37.86
C GLU A 37 -6.12 19.24 36.83
N LEU A 38 -7.02 18.32 36.43
CA LEU A 38 -8.12 18.64 35.53
C LEU A 38 -9.06 19.70 36.10
N LYS A 39 -9.34 19.63 37.40
CA LYS A 39 -10.16 20.61 38.10
C LYS A 39 -9.52 22.01 38.05
N ASP A 40 -8.22 22.10 38.36
CA ASP A 40 -7.49 23.38 38.34
C ASP A 40 -7.47 24.01 36.95
N ILE A 41 -7.24 23.18 35.91
CA ILE A 41 -7.26 23.63 34.51
C ILE A 41 -8.68 24.06 34.10
N LEU A 42 -9.72 23.32 34.51
CA LEU A 42 -11.11 23.66 34.19
C LEU A 42 -11.49 25.03 34.74
N HIS A 43 -11.10 25.34 35.98
CA HIS A 43 -11.33 26.65 36.58
C HIS A 43 -10.56 27.77 35.88
N MET A 44 -9.37 27.49 35.35
CA MET A 44 -8.56 28.49 34.64
C MET A 44 -9.05 28.77 33.22
N ALA A 45 -9.35 27.72 32.44
CA ALA A 45 -9.53 27.80 31.00
C ALA A 45 -11.00 27.79 30.55
N ARG A 46 -11.93 27.32 31.40
CA ARG A 46 -13.37 27.09 31.13
C ARG A 46 -13.70 26.05 30.05
N LEU A 47 -12.85 25.94 29.02
CA LEU A 47 -12.82 24.84 28.06
C LEU A 47 -11.62 23.95 28.38
N LEU A 48 -11.90 22.68 28.67
CA LEU A 48 -10.90 21.67 28.98
C LEU A 48 -10.93 20.55 27.92
N ALA A 49 -9.83 20.38 27.19
CA ALA A 49 -9.65 19.31 26.22
C ALA A 49 -8.76 18.20 26.81
N ILE A 50 -9.32 17.02 27.02
CA ILE A 50 -8.60 15.84 27.48
C ILE A 50 -8.20 14.98 26.30
N VAL A 51 -6.89 14.88 26.09
CA VAL A 51 -6.32 14.22 24.92
C VAL A 51 -5.60 12.94 25.34
N GLY A 52 -5.75 11.87 24.56
CA GLY A 52 -4.94 10.66 24.75
C GLY A 52 -5.43 9.46 23.93
N ASN A 53 -4.68 8.36 23.94
CA ASN A 53 -5.01 7.17 23.15
C ASN A 53 -6.41 6.57 23.46
N SER A 54 -6.96 5.83 22.50
CA SER A 54 -8.21 5.08 22.69
C SER A 54 -8.06 4.03 23.80
N GLY A 55 -8.97 4.06 24.77
CA GLY A 55 -8.95 3.13 25.91
C GLY A 55 -8.07 3.56 27.10
N SER A 56 -7.50 4.78 27.11
CA SER A 56 -6.74 5.31 28.25
C SER A 56 -7.58 5.67 29.48
N GLY A 57 -8.92 5.59 29.38
CA GLY A 57 -9.85 5.88 30.47
C GLY A 57 -10.39 7.31 30.53
N LYS A 58 -10.27 8.11 29.45
CA LYS A 58 -10.74 9.52 29.40
C LYS A 58 -12.20 9.69 29.88
N SER A 59 -13.14 8.93 29.30
CA SER A 59 -14.55 9.01 29.66
C SER A 59 -14.80 8.63 31.12
N SER A 60 -14.17 7.55 31.61
CA SER A 60 -14.26 7.12 33.01
C SER A 60 -13.71 8.18 33.97
N LEU A 61 -12.58 8.81 33.60
CA LEU A 61 -11.95 9.87 34.40
C LEU A 61 -12.88 11.07 34.59
N ILE A 62 -13.68 11.42 33.58
CA ILE A 62 -14.63 12.52 33.68
C ILE A 62 -15.91 12.10 34.42
N LYS A 63 -16.55 11.02 33.98
CA LYS A 63 -17.84 10.58 34.51
C LYS A 63 -17.78 10.15 35.97
N ALA A 64 -16.79 9.34 36.33
CA ALA A 64 -16.66 8.79 37.69
C ALA A 64 -15.69 9.58 38.59
N GLY A 65 -14.79 10.38 37.98
CA GLY A 65 -13.77 11.17 38.68
C GLY A 65 -14.12 12.65 38.80
N LEU A 66 -14.00 13.41 37.71
CA LEU A 66 -14.14 14.86 37.71
C LEU A 66 -15.55 15.33 38.11
N ILE A 67 -16.59 14.82 37.44
CA ILE A 67 -17.98 15.24 37.65
C ILE A 67 -18.41 15.05 39.13
N PRO A 68 -18.25 13.86 39.74
CA PRO A 68 -18.64 13.65 41.13
C PRO A 68 -17.79 14.47 42.11
N THR A 69 -16.55 14.81 41.75
CA THR A 69 -15.69 15.68 42.57
C THR A 69 -16.20 17.12 42.57
N LEU A 70 -16.58 17.65 41.41
CA LEU A 70 -17.17 19.00 41.29
C LEU A 70 -18.50 19.10 42.05
N GLN A 71 -19.38 18.11 41.88
CA GLN A 71 -20.68 18.06 42.57
C GLN A 71 -20.59 17.91 44.09
N ARG A 72 -19.53 17.24 44.59
CA ARG A 72 -19.27 17.10 46.03
C ARG A 72 -18.85 18.43 46.68
N GLU A 73 -18.10 19.25 45.95
CA GLU A 73 -17.66 20.56 46.46
C GLU A 73 -18.74 21.62 46.36
N ARG A 74 -19.55 21.58 45.30
CA ARG A 74 -20.60 22.56 45.05
C ARG A 74 -21.83 21.89 44.44
N LYS A 75 -22.99 22.06 45.08
CA LYS A 75 -24.23 21.39 44.68
C LYS A 75 -24.95 22.03 43.48
N ASP A 76 -24.46 23.18 43.01
CA ASP A 76 -24.99 23.95 41.89
C ASP A 76 -24.53 23.42 40.51
N TRP A 77 -23.67 22.40 40.46
CA TRP A 77 -23.21 21.81 39.20
C TRP A 77 -24.27 20.92 38.54
N SER A 78 -24.73 21.36 37.36
CA SER A 78 -25.56 20.61 36.43
C SER A 78 -24.73 20.11 35.25
N VAL A 79 -24.96 18.86 34.82
CA VAL A 79 -24.16 18.22 33.77
C VAL A 79 -25.03 17.93 32.56
N ILE A 80 -24.55 18.34 31.39
CA ILE A 80 -25.12 17.97 30.10
C ILE A 80 -24.07 17.12 29.39
N ALA A 81 -24.30 15.80 29.32
CA ALA A 81 -23.38 14.87 28.69
C ALA A 81 -23.91 14.47 27.32
N LEU A 82 -23.06 14.52 26.29
CA LEU A 82 -23.37 14.02 24.96
C LEU A 82 -22.19 13.31 24.31
N THR A 83 -22.51 12.38 23.41
CA THR A 83 -21.57 11.77 22.47
C THR A 83 -22.01 12.20 21.08
N LEU A 84 -21.09 12.73 20.28
CA LEU A 84 -21.43 13.33 19.00
C LEU A 84 -21.72 12.26 17.94
N GLY A 85 -22.85 12.40 17.26
CA GLY A 85 -23.21 11.61 16.08
C GLY A 85 -22.88 12.32 14.77
N ARG A 86 -23.53 11.89 13.68
CA ARG A 86 -23.37 12.47 12.33
C ARG A 86 -23.73 13.95 12.28
N ASP A 87 -24.77 14.35 12.99
CA ASP A 87 -25.16 15.76 13.15
C ASP A 87 -24.89 16.23 14.59
N PRO A 88 -23.91 17.14 14.79
CA PRO A 88 -23.54 17.61 16.12
C PRO A 88 -24.63 18.48 16.76
N PHE A 89 -25.40 19.23 15.96
CA PHE A 89 -26.50 20.05 16.47
C PHE A 89 -27.66 19.19 16.95
N GLN A 90 -28.04 18.17 16.19
CA GLN A 90 -29.08 17.23 16.61
C GLN A 90 -28.69 16.53 17.92
N SER A 91 -27.42 16.11 18.03
CA SER A 91 -26.87 15.46 19.24
C SER A 91 -26.98 16.39 20.46
N LEU A 92 -26.67 17.68 20.28
CA LEU A 92 -26.80 18.70 21.33
C LEU A 92 -28.27 19.00 21.67
N THR A 93 -29.15 19.06 20.67
CA THR A 93 -30.59 19.26 20.85
C THR A 93 -31.20 18.16 21.73
N VAL A 94 -30.90 16.90 21.43
CA VAL A 94 -31.40 15.75 22.22
C VAL A 94 -30.91 15.83 23.67
N ALA A 95 -29.62 16.14 23.87
CA ALA A 95 -29.05 16.28 25.21
C ALA A 95 -29.68 17.44 26.00
N LEU A 96 -29.95 18.57 25.35
CA LEU A 96 -30.61 19.72 25.97
C LEU A 96 -32.08 19.42 26.30
N GLN A 97 -32.82 18.78 25.40
CA GLN A 97 -34.21 18.36 25.64
C GLN A 97 -34.30 17.44 26.86
N GLN A 98 -33.39 16.47 26.96
CA GLN A 98 -33.31 15.58 28.11
C GLN A 98 -33.00 16.37 29.39
N TYR A 99 -32.02 17.28 29.35
CA TYR A 99 -31.69 18.13 30.49
C TYR A 99 -32.88 18.97 30.99
N PHE A 100 -33.62 19.64 30.10
CA PHE A 100 -34.80 20.42 30.50
C PHE A 100 -35.94 19.54 31.02
N THR A 101 -36.09 18.34 30.47
CA THR A 101 -37.06 17.35 30.96
C THR A 101 -36.73 16.93 32.38
N ASP A 102 -35.46 16.65 32.67
CA ASP A 102 -34.98 16.28 34.01
C ASP A 102 -35.13 17.44 35.01
N GLN A 103 -34.94 18.68 34.55
CA GLN A 103 -35.18 19.91 35.33
C GLN A 103 -36.68 20.31 35.39
N LYS A 104 -37.59 19.52 34.80
CA LYS A 104 -39.04 19.82 34.70
C LYS A 104 -39.36 21.19 34.10
N THR A 105 -38.50 21.69 33.21
CA THR A 105 -38.70 22.93 32.47
C THR A 105 -39.41 22.61 31.15
N ASP A 106 -40.57 23.22 30.90
CA ASP A 106 -41.32 22.98 29.67
C ASP A 106 -40.70 23.77 28.49
N VAL A 107 -40.03 23.04 27.60
CA VAL A 107 -39.45 23.55 26.35
C VAL A 107 -40.11 22.91 25.12
N SER A 108 -41.25 22.25 25.27
CA SER A 108 -41.92 21.50 24.19
C SER A 108 -42.34 22.37 22.98
N ASN A 109 -42.54 23.66 23.19
CA ASN A 109 -42.88 24.63 22.14
C ASN A 109 -41.67 25.30 21.47
N LEU A 110 -40.43 25.00 21.90
CA LEU A 110 -39.21 25.61 21.37
C LEU A 110 -38.52 24.66 20.39
N ASP A 111 -38.30 25.14 19.16
CA ASP A 111 -37.44 24.46 18.20
C ASP A 111 -35.97 24.72 18.54
N ILE A 112 -35.46 23.92 19.48
CA ILE A 112 -34.09 24.03 20.00
C ILE A 112 -33.05 23.85 18.88
N ASP A 113 -33.27 22.93 17.94
CA ASP A 113 -32.31 22.67 16.85
C ASP A 113 -32.18 23.90 15.95
N HIS A 114 -33.31 24.47 15.54
CA HIS A 114 -33.32 25.69 14.75
C HIS A 114 -32.68 26.88 15.49
N LEU A 115 -32.95 27.05 16.79
CA LEU A 115 -32.34 28.11 17.60
C LEU A 115 -30.81 27.98 17.68
N LEU A 116 -30.30 26.76 17.90
CA LEU A 116 -28.85 26.52 18.00
C LEU A 116 -28.13 26.83 16.68
N ARG A 117 -28.75 26.55 15.53
CA ARG A 117 -28.16 26.83 14.21
C ARG A 117 -28.21 28.30 13.79
N GLN A 118 -29.07 29.12 14.40
CA GLN A 118 -29.24 30.52 14.01
C GLN A 118 -28.10 31.44 14.45
N ASN A 119 -27.56 31.23 15.66
CA ASN A 119 -26.56 32.13 16.24
C ASN A 119 -25.63 31.39 17.22
N ALA A 120 -24.36 31.77 17.25
CA ALA A 120 -23.37 31.21 18.16
C ALA A 120 -23.66 31.51 19.64
N ASP A 121 -24.41 32.58 19.93
CA ASP A 121 -24.86 32.95 21.28
C ASP A 121 -26.06 32.12 21.76
N SER A 122 -26.73 31.37 20.88
CA SER A 122 -27.99 30.69 21.20
C SER A 122 -27.86 29.74 22.38
N LEU A 123 -26.78 28.94 22.46
CA LEU A 123 -26.54 28.04 23.59
C LEU A 123 -26.44 28.83 24.91
N THR A 124 -25.80 30.00 24.90
CA THR A 124 -25.65 30.84 26.09
C THR A 124 -26.99 31.44 26.52
N ASN A 125 -27.81 31.88 25.56
CA ASN A 125 -29.12 32.47 25.84
C ASN A 125 -30.15 31.44 26.32
N LEU A 126 -30.04 30.20 25.83
CA LEU A 126 -30.94 29.12 26.20
C LEU A 126 -30.66 28.63 27.64
N LEU A 127 -29.38 28.65 28.03
CA LEU A 127 -28.94 28.25 29.36
C LEU A 127 -28.90 29.41 30.38
N SER A 128 -28.92 30.68 29.93
CA SER A 128 -28.90 31.85 30.83
C SER A 128 -30.15 31.97 31.69
N ALA A 129 -31.26 31.32 31.32
CA ALA A 129 -32.46 31.26 32.15
C ALA A 129 -32.28 30.47 33.47
N GLN A 130 -31.15 29.78 33.64
CA GLN A 130 -30.80 28.98 34.81
C GLN A 130 -29.72 29.69 35.66
N GLU A 131 -29.91 30.98 35.99
CA GLU A 131 -28.89 31.87 36.60
C GLU A 131 -28.27 31.34 37.91
N GLU A 132 -28.92 30.41 38.62
CA GLU A 132 -28.43 29.83 39.88
C GLU A 132 -27.54 28.58 39.71
N GLN A 133 -27.40 28.02 38.50
CA GLN A 133 -26.67 26.76 38.27
C GLN A 133 -25.40 26.92 37.42
N THR A 134 -24.35 26.20 37.81
CA THR A 134 -23.12 26.05 37.02
C THR A 134 -23.26 24.86 36.08
N ILE A 135 -23.15 25.08 34.78
CA ILE A 135 -23.41 24.04 33.76
C ILE A 135 -22.08 23.50 33.23
N LEU A 136 -21.91 22.19 33.29
CA LEU A 136 -20.82 21.46 32.66
C LEU A 136 -21.33 20.74 31.41
N LEU A 137 -20.94 21.22 30.24
CA LEU A 137 -21.15 20.53 28.97
C LEU A 137 -20.01 19.54 28.73
N PHE A 138 -20.31 18.25 28.89
CA PHE A 138 -19.36 17.17 28.68
C PHE A 138 -19.59 16.53 27.31
N ILE A 139 -18.62 16.72 26.41
CA ILE A 139 -18.63 16.18 25.06
C ILE A 139 -17.61 15.05 24.98
N ASP A 140 -18.11 13.81 24.97
CA ASP A 140 -17.27 12.62 24.84
C ASP A 140 -17.04 12.29 23.37
N GLN A 141 -15.82 11.84 23.03
CA GLN A 141 -15.41 11.49 21.66
C GLN A 141 -15.64 12.63 20.68
N PHE A 142 -15.11 13.81 21.00
CA PHE A 142 -15.21 15.00 20.16
C PHE A 142 -14.70 14.76 18.73
N GLU A 143 -13.79 13.81 18.54
CA GLU A 143 -13.28 13.44 17.23
C GLU A 143 -14.34 12.91 16.23
N GLU A 144 -15.51 12.46 16.70
CA GLU A 144 -16.53 11.88 15.81
C GLU A 144 -17.07 12.89 14.78
N ILE A 145 -17.06 14.19 15.08
CA ILE A 145 -17.45 15.23 14.10
C ILE A 145 -16.52 15.27 12.89
N PHE A 146 -15.26 14.84 13.04
CA PHE A 146 -14.29 14.82 11.96
C PHE A 146 -14.34 13.50 11.18
N ARG A 147 -14.86 12.42 11.76
CA ARG A 147 -14.80 11.08 11.16
C ARG A 147 -15.54 11.00 9.82
N HIS A 148 -16.69 11.65 9.69
CA HIS A 148 -17.48 11.62 8.45
C HIS A 148 -16.89 12.53 7.35
N SER A 149 -16.23 13.63 7.73
CA SER A 149 -15.56 14.53 6.79
C SER A 149 -14.32 13.92 6.09
N LEU A 150 -13.86 12.75 6.55
CA LEU A 150 -12.71 12.04 5.98
C LEU A 150 -13.07 11.19 4.75
N ASP A 151 -14.32 10.77 4.62
CA ASP A 151 -14.75 9.84 3.58
C ASP A 151 -15.36 10.52 2.34
N ASP A 152 -15.95 11.72 2.48
CA ASP A 152 -16.54 12.49 1.37
C ASP A 152 -15.88 13.88 1.23
N SER A 153 -14.88 13.99 0.36
CA SER A 153 -14.12 15.23 0.11
C SER A 153 -14.89 16.31 -0.67
N ASP A 154 -16.16 16.09 -1.00
CA ASP A 154 -16.90 16.88 -2.01
C ASP A 154 -18.14 17.62 -1.47
N GLN A 155 -18.42 17.61 -0.17
CA GLN A 155 -19.57 18.33 0.40
C GLN A 155 -19.17 19.56 1.24
N PRO A 156 -19.21 20.79 0.68
CA PRO A 156 -18.88 22.02 1.42
C PRO A 156 -19.83 22.31 2.60
N THR A 157 -21.07 21.82 2.56
CA THR A 157 -22.09 22.06 3.60
C THR A 157 -21.81 21.37 4.94
N GLU A 158 -21.14 20.20 4.94
CA GLU A 158 -20.80 19.51 6.20
C GLU A 158 -19.68 20.24 6.96
N GLN A 159 -18.69 20.78 6.25
CA GLN A 159 -17.60 21.55 6.88
C GLN A 159 -18.09 22.87 7.50
N GLU A 160 -19.02 23.57 6.83
CA GLU A 160 -19.65 24.78 7.38
C GLU A 160 -20.43 24.47 8.66
N THR A 161 -21.19 23.37 8.68
CA THR A 161 -21.95 22.94 9.86
C THR A 161 -21.03 22.63 11.05
N ILE A 162 -19.89 21.97 10.83
CA ILE A 162 -18.91 21.69 11.90
C ILE A 162 -18.28 22.99 12.41
N ALA A 163 -17.94 23.92 11.51
CA ALA A 163 -17.37 25.21 11.88
C ALA A 163 -18.35 26.03 12.75
N ASP A 164 -19.62 26.06 12.40
CA ASP A 164 -20.67 26.74 13.16
C ASP A 164 -20.86 26.12 14.55
N PHE A 165 -20.85 24.78 14.64
CA PHE A 165 -20.94 24.08 15.93
C PHE A 165 -19.74 24.41 16.84
N ILE A 166 -18.51 24.39 16.29
CA ILE A 166 -17.30 24.75 17.04
C ILE A 166 -17.38 26.21 17.52
N LYS A 167 -17.84 27.13 16.65
CA LYS A 167 -18.02 28.54 17.00
C LYS A 167 -19.02 28.73 18.14
N LEU A 168 -20.11 27.95 18.16
CA LEU A 168 -21.08 27.93 19.25
C LEU A 168 -20.44 27.50 20.59
N LEU A 169 -19.62 26.44 20.59
CA LEU A 169 -18.90 26.00 21.80
C LEU A 169 -17.89 27.04 22.29
N LEU A 170 -17.12 27.64 21.38
CA LEU A 170 -16.13 28.66 21.72
C LEU A 170 -16.79 29.90 22.30
N THR A 171 -17.87 30.37 21.69
CA THR A 171 -18.64 31.53 22.17
C THR A 171 -19.21 31.28 23.57
N ALA A 172 -19.71 30.06 23.83
CA ALA A 172 -20.20 29.68 25.15
C ALA A 172 -19.11 29.66 26.24
N SER A 173 -17.88 29.29 25.88
CA SER A 173 -16.75 29.23 26.82
C SER A 173 -16.10 30.59 27.12
N GLN A 174 -16.21 31.57 26.22
CA GLN A 174 -15.45 32.82 26.29
C GLN A 174 -16.14 33.94 27.09
N LYS A 175 -17.46 33.87 27.31
CA LYS A 175 -18.20 34.88 28.07
C LYS A 175 -17.88 34.78 29.57
N PRO A 176 -17.27 35.80 30.20
CA PRO A 176 -16.85 35.74 31.60
C PRO A 176 -18.01 35.56 32.59
N ASP A 177 -19.15 36.19 32.30
CA ASP A 177 -20.34 36.22 33.16
C ASP A 177 -21.21 34.95 33.05
N ASN A 178 -20.90 34.04 32.13
CA ASN A 178 -21.65 32.82 31.99
C ASN A 178 -21.22 31.80 33.04
N HIS A 179 -22.11 30.92 33.47
CA HIS A 179 -21.81 29.80 34.36
C HIS A 179 -21.55 28.48 33.60
N ILE A 180 -21.12 28.57 32.33
CA ILE A 180 -20.91 27.41 31.45
C ILE A 180 -19.43 27.01 31.40
N PHE A 181 -19.17 25.71 31.56
CA PHE A 181 -17.88 25.06 31.43
C PHE A 181 -17.99 23.92 30.41
N ILE A 182 -16.96 23.70 29.62
CA ILE A 182 -16.96 22.71 28.55
C ILE A 182 -15.79 21.75 28.76
N VAL A 183 -16.07 20.45 28.74
CA VAL A 183 -15.06 19.40 28.77
C VAL A 183 -15.21 18.57 27.50
N LEU A 184 -14.13 18.47 26.74
CA LEU A 184 -14.04 17.68 25.52
C LEU A 184 -13.09 16.51 25.75
N THR A 185 -13.44 15.30 25.37
CA THR A 185 -12.46 14.21 25.25
C THR A 185 -12.16 13.96 23.78
N MET A 186 -10.87 13.75 23.46
CA MET A 186 -10.49 13.36 22.12
C MET A 186 -9.28 12.45 22.06
N ARG A 187 -9.09 11.78 20.92
CA ARG A 187 -7.82 11.10 20.64
C ARG A 187 -6.77 12.07 20.12
N SER A 188 -5.51 11.78 20.43
CA SER A 188 -4.36 12.62 20.07
C SER A 188 -4.13 12.75 18.57
N ASP A 189 -4.53 11.74 17.79
CA ASP A 189 -4.41 11.74 16.32
C ASP A 189 -5.40 12.70 15.64
N PHE A 190 -6.36 13.28 16.38
CA PHE A 190 -7.31 14.25 15.85
C PHE A 190 -6.96 15.72 16.13
N LEU A 191 -5.84 15.98 16.79
CA LEU A 191 -5.39 17.36 17.05
C LEU A 191 -5.08 18.12 15.76
N ASP A 192 -4.59 17.45 14.73
CA ASP A 192 -4.29 18.07 13.43
C ASP A 192 -5.56 18.65 12.78
N TYR A 193 -6.71 17.99 12.91
CA TYR A 193 -8.00 18.49 12.38
C TYR A 193 -8.50 19.73 13.13
N CYS A 194 -8.17 19.87 14.41
CA CYS A 194 -8.54 21.04 15.19
C CYS A 194 -7.84 22.31 14.69
N THR A 195 -6.72 22.18 13.95
CA THR A 195 -6.01 23.33 13.36
C THR A 195 -6.75 23.99 12.19
N LEU A 196 -7.77 23.33 11.65
CA LEU A 196 -8.59 23.83 10.55
C LEU A 196 -9.61 24.89 10.99
N TYR A 197 -9.88 24.99 12.30
CA TYR A 197 -10.95 25.83 12.85
C TYR A 197 -10.38 26.96 13.71
N GLU A 198 -10.72 28.20 13.36
CA GLU A 198 -10.25 29.40 14.02
C GLU A 198 -10.69 29.45 15.50
N GLY A 199 -9.77 29.78 16.42
CA GLY A 199 -10.06 29.91 17.85
C GLY A 199 -10.08 28.60 18.64
N LEU A 200 -10.30 27.45 17.97
CA LEU A 200 -10.34 26.15 18.64
C LEU A 200 -8.97 25.73 19.15
N THR A 201 -7.92 25.96 18.35
CA THR A 201 -6.54 25.61 18.74
C THR A 201 -6.08 26.45 19.93
N GLU A 202 -6.41 27.74 19.97
CA GLU A 202 -6.10 28.63 21.09
C GLU A 202 -6.85 28.21 22.36
N ALA A 203 -8.12 27.84 22.24
CA ALA A 203 -8.91 27.37 23.38
C ALA A 203 -8.37 26.04 23.92
N ILE A 204 -8.04 25.09 23.05
CA ILE A 204 -7.40 23.82 23.44
C ILE A 204 -6.06 24.09 24.12
N ASN A 205 -5.19 24.93 23.56
CA ASN A 205 -3.89 25.24 24.16
C ASN A 205 -3.99 25.91 25.53
N LYS A 206 -5.05 26.72 25.77
CA LYS A 206 -5.31 27.32 27.09
C LYS A 206 -5.71 26.29 28.14
N GLY A 207 -6.40 25.22 27.73
CA GLY A 207 -6.99 24.23 28.63
C GLY A 207 -6.85 22.81 28.11
N SER A 208 -5.65 22.35 27.76
CA SER A 208 -5.43 20.96 27.35
C SER A 208 -4.81 20.14 28.47
N TYR A 209 -5.26 18.90 28.62
CA TYR A 209 -4.63 17.91 29.47
C TYR A 209 -4.35 16.63 28.69
N LEU A 210 -3.06 16.37 28.45
CA LEU A 210 -2.62 15.11 27.85
C LEU A 210 -2.62 14.02 28.93
N LEU A 211 -3.59 13.11 28.89
CA LEU A 211 -3.79 12.11 29.93
C LEU A 211 -2.60 11.13 29.98
N PRO A 212 -1.77 11.13 31.04
CA PRO A 212 -0.65 10.22 31.16
C PRO A 212 -1.12 8.76 31.29
N LYS A 213 -0.23 7.85 30.85
CA LYS A 213 -0.38 6.41 31.12
C LYS A 213 -0.34 6.17 32.62
N MET A 214 -1.13 5.21 33.09
CA MET A 214 -1.11 4.83 34.50
C MET A 214 0.21 4.14 34.83
N ASN A 215 0.81 4.52 35.95
CA ASN A 215 1.99 3.83 36.49
C ASN A 215 1.57 2.55 37.24
N ALA A 216 2.54 1.70 37.58
CA ALA A 216 2.26 0.40 38.21
C ALA A 216 1.57 0.54 39.58
N SER A 217 1.85 1.60 40.35
CA SER A 217 1.16 1.88 41.62
C SER A 217 -0.31 2.27 41.41
N GLU A 218 -0.61 3.10 40.42
CA GLU A 218 -1.97 3.50 40.08
C GLU A 218 -2.78 2.30 39.57
N ILE A 219 -2.20 1.44 38.72
CA ILE A 219 -2.86 0.22 38.25
C ILE A 219 -3.11 -0.75 39.42
N ARG A 220 -2.18 -0.83 40.38
CA ARG A 220 -2.38 -1.64 41.59
C ARG A 220 -3.59 -1.13 42.38
N GLU A 221 -3.74 0.18 42.55
CA GLU A 221 -4.92 0.75 43.21
C GLU A 221 -6.22 0.44 42.44
N VAL A 222 -6.20 0.52 41.11
CA VAL A 222 -7.35 0.15 40.25
C VAL A 222 -7.76 -1.31 40.44
N ILE A 223 -6.82 -2.21 40.70
CA ILE A 223 -7.09 -3.64 40.88
C ILE A 223 -7.59 -3.93 42.30
N VAL A 224 -6.88 -3.42 43.31
CA VAL A 224 -7.05 -3.84 44.72
C VAL A 224 -8.19 -3.09 45.41
N ARG A 225 -8.25 -1.76 45.26
CA ARG A 225 -9.18 -0.93 46.07
C ARG A 225 -10.66 -1.17 45.79
N PRO A 226 -11.12 -1.40 44.54
CA PRO A 226 -12.53 -1.76 44.30
C PRO A 226 -12.95 -3.08 44.97
N VAL A 227 -12.03 -4.05 45.03
CA VAL A 227 -12.26 -5.37 45.66
C VAL A 227 -12.36 -5.20 47.18
N GLU A 228 -11.46 -4.43 47.79
CA GLU A 228 -11.49 -4.10 49.22
C GLU A 228 -12.73 -3.30 49.61
N ALA A 229 -13.18 -2.38 48.76
CA ALA A 229 -14.38 -1.57 48.99
C ALA A 229 -15.67 -2.41 49.13
N LEU A 230 -15.69 -3.60 48.54
CA LEU A 230 -16.78 -4.59 48.68
C LEU A 230 -16.47 -5.70 49.71
N GLY A 231 -15.41 -5.56 50.51
CA GLY A 231 -15.08 -6.46 51.60
C GLY A 231 -14.39 -7.77 51.20
N ALA A 232 -13.90 -7.88 49.96
CA ALA A 232 -13.14 -9.04 49.49
C ALA A 232 -11.62 -8.75 49.49
N GLN A 233 -10.79 -9.79 49.38
CA GLN A 233 -9.34 -9.68 49.27
C GLN A 233 -8.83 -10.29 47.97
N ILE A 234 -7.75 -9.72 47.41
CA ILE A 234 -7.04 -10.25 46.25
C ILE A 234 -5.62 -10.62 46.65
N THR A 235 -5.11 -11.76 46.18
CA THR A 235 -3.76 -12.20 46.55
C THR A 235 -2.69 -11.29 45.93
N PRO A 236 -1.56 -11.04 46.62
CA PRO A 236 -0.44 -10.30 46.04
C PRO A 236 0.10 -10.96 44.76
N GLY A 237 0.11 -12.30 44.70
CA GLY A 237 0.55 -13.07 43.54
C GLY A 237 -0.30 -12.80 42.29
N LEU A 238 -1.63 -12.80 42.42
CA LEU A 238 -2.52 -12.44 41.31
C LEU A 238 -2.34 -10.96 40.90
N THR A 239 -2.13 -10.07 41.88
CA THR A 239 -1.91 -8.64 41.59
C THR A 239 -0.65 -8.41 40.75
N GLU A 240 0.48 -9.04 41.10
CA GLU A 240 1.70 -8.96 40.29
C GLU A 240 1.52 -9.58 38.90
N ARG A 241 0.76 -10.68 38.81
CA ARG A 241 0.45 -11.30 37.52
C ARG A 241 -0.37 -10.37 36.62
N LEU A 242 -1.41 -9.74 37.15
CA LEU A 242 -2.25 -8.78 36.42
C LEU A 242 -1.46 -7.54 35.98
N LEU A 243 -0.56 -7.03 36.83
CA LEU A 243 0.37 -5.94 36.48
C LEU A 243 1.29 -6.34 35.32
N THR A 244 1.81 -7.58 35.35
CA THR A 244 2.66 -8.13 34.30
C THR A 244 1.90 -8.28 32.98
N ASP A 245 0.70 -8.87 33.01
CA ASP A 245 -0.14 -9.10 31.83
C ASP A 245 -0.64 -7.79 31.20
N THR A 246 -0.87 -6.76 32.03
CA THR A 246 -1.23 -5.41 31.55
C THR A 246 -0.06 -4.76 30.80
N GLY A 247 1.17 -4.92 31.27
CA GLY A 247 2.37 -4.35 30.64
C GLY A 247 2.33 -2.81 30.53
N GLN A 248 3.14 -2.23 29.62
CA GLN A 248 3.23 -0.75 29.45
C GLN A 248 2.28 -0.16 28.38
N ASN A 249 1.31 -0.94 27.90
CA ASN A 249 0.43 -0.56 26.80
C ASN A 249 -0.83 0.17 27.33
N ALA A 250 -1.04 1.41 26.88
CA ALA A 250 -2.16 2.25 27.35
C ALA A 250 -3.56 1.72 26.97
N ASN A 251 -3.64 0.86 25.95
CA ASN A 251 -4.90 0.37 25.41
C ASN A 251 -5.41 -0.90 26.14
N GLN A 252 -4.77 -1.29 27.24
CA GLN A 252 -5.05 -2.52 28.00
C GLN A 252 -6.13 -2.34 29.08
N LEU A 253 -6.41 -1.10 29.52
CA LEU A 253 -7.31 -0.87 30.66
C LEU A 253 -8.71 -1.45 30.48
N PRO A 254 -9.39 -1.33 29.31
CA PRO A 254 -10.71 -1.96 29.13
C PRO A 254 -10.65 -3.50 29.17
N VAL A 255 -9.55 -4.10 28.71
CA VAL A 255 -9.34 -5.55 28.73
C VAL A 255 -9.09 -6.02 30.17
N LEU A 256 -8.28 -5.28 30.91
CA LEU A 256 -8.04 -5.52 32.34
C LEU A 256 -9.35 -5.43 33.13
N GLN A 257 -10.13 -4.37 32.91
CA GLN A 257 -11.43 -4.16 33.55
C GLN A 257 -12.42 -5.31 33.25
N HIS A 258 -12.46 -5.78 32.00
CA HIS A 258 -13.30 -6.92 31.63
C HIS A 258 -12.82 -8.23 32.26
N ALA A 259 -11.51 -8.49 32.24
CA ALA A 259 -10.95 -9.69 32.85
C ALA A 259 -11.22 -9.72 34.36
N LEU A 260 -11.03 -8.60 35.06
CA LEU A 260 -11.34 -8.45 36.49
C LEU A 260 -12.82 -8.67 36.79
N MET A 261 -13.73 -8.11 35.98
CA MET A 261 -15.16 -8.35 36.09
C MET A 261 -15.48 -9.85 35.99
N ARG A 262 -14.89 -10.56 35.02
CA ARG A 262 -15.08 -12.01 34.84
C ARG A 262 -14.48 -12.81 35.98
N THR A 263 -13.27 -12.47 36.43
CA THR A 263 -12.61 -13.11 37.57
C THR A 263 -13.46 -12.97 38.84
N TRP A 264 -14.04 -11.80 39.08
CA TRP A 264 -14.97 -11.58 40.18
C TRP A 264 -16.23 -12.46 40.07
N GLN A 265 -16.85 -12.52 38.89
CA GLN A 265 -18.04 -13.37 38.66
C GLN A 265 -17.74 -14.84 38.92
N HIS A 266 -16.62 -15.34 38.39
CA HIS A 266 -16.18 -16.72 38.59
C HIS A 266 -15.91 -17.01 40.07
N TRP A 267 -15.18 -16.14 40.76
CA TRP A 267 -14.90 -16.25 42.18
C TRP A 267 -16.20 -16.28 43.02
N LYS A 268 -17.12 -15.35 42.76
CA LYS A 268 -18.42 -15.29 43.46
C LYS A 268 -19.27 -16.54 43.21
N ALA A 269 -19.22 -17.11 42.01
CA ALA A 269 -19.93 -18.34 41.66
C ALA A 269 -19.31 -19.62 42.28
N SER A 270 -18.01 -19.60 42.57
CA SER A 270 -17.27 -20.76 43.11
C SER A 270 -17.58 -21.13 44.57
N ALA A 271 -18.51 -20.42 45.22
CA ALA A 271 -19.09 -20.71 46.53
C ALA A 271 -18.11 -20.74 47.74
N ALA A 272 -16.88 -20.19 47.61
CA ALA A 272 -15.93 -20.02 48.71
C ALA A 272 -15.63 -18.53 49.01
N PRO A 273 -16.61 -17.74 49.50
CA PRO A 273 -16.46 -16.30 49.73
C PRO A 273 -15.43 -15.92 50.81
N GLU A 274 -14.98 -16.87 51.63
CA GLU A 274 -13.90 -16.65 52.62
C GLU A 274 -12.48 -16.71 52.00
N GLN A 275 -12.33 -17.22 50.78
CA GLN A 275 -11.03 -17.30 50.11
C GLN A 275 -10.75 -16.05 49.27
N ALA A 276 -9.52 -15.54 49.35
CA ALA A 276 -9.09 -14.43 48.53
C ALA A 276 -9.13 -14.77 47.03
N ILE A 277 -9.40 -13.78 46.19
CA ILE A 277 -9.35 -13.90 44.74
C ILE A 277 -7.89 -14.18 44.34
N ASP A 278 -7.66 -15.36 43.78
CA ASP A 278 -6.33 -15.84 43.41
C ASP A 278 -6.21 -16.27 41.93
N ILE A 279 -4.98 -16.57 41.49
CA ILE A 279 -4.60 -16.95 40.12
C ILE A 279 -5.55 -17.96 39.46
N PRO A 280 -6.02 -19.03 40.11
CA PRO A 280 -6.93 -20.00 39.47
C PRO A 280 -8.24 -19.37 38.96
N ASN A 281 -8.77 -18.35 39.65
CA ASN A 281 -9.97 -17.63 39.20
C ASN A 281 -9.73 -16.80 37.94
N TYR A 282 -8.51 -16.27 37.81
CA TYR A 282 -8.10 -15.48 36.65
C TYR A 282 -7.75 -16.36 35.45
N GLU A 283 -7.15 -17.53 35.68
CA GLU A 283 -6.90 -18.54 34.64
C GLU A 283 -8.18 -19.19 34.13
N ALA A 284 -9.16 -19.44 35.01
CA ALA A 284 -10.46 -20.02 34.64
C ALA A 284 -11.23 -19.17 33.61
N VAL A 285 -11.04 -17.85 33.65
CA VAL A 285 -11.65 -16.92 32.69
C VAL A 285 -10.76 -16.66 31.47
N GLY A 286 -9.68 -17.42 31.28
CA GLY A 286 -8.78 -17.30 30.14
C GLY A 286 -7.83 -16.10 30.19
N THR A 287 -7.64 -15.49 31.37
CA THR A 287 -6.78 -14.32 31.59
C THR A 287 -7.16 -13.10 30.71
N MET A 288 -6.38 -12.02 30.74
CA MET A 288 -6.56 -10.89 29.83
C MET A 288 -6.46 -11.27 28.34
N ALA A 289 -5.80 -12.41 28.01
CA ALA A 289 -5.62 -12.85 26.65
C ALA A 289 -6.93 -13.35 25.99
N GLN A 290 -7.73 -14.13 26.73
CA GLN A 290 -8.92 -14.81 26.17
C GLN A 290 -10.24 -14.44 26.86
N ALA A 291 -10.26 -13.71 27.98
CA ALA A 291 -11.50 -13.41 28.72
C ALA A 291 -12.62 -12.82 27.86
N ILE A 292 -12.28 -11.89 26.96
CA ILE A 292 -13.23 -11.28 26.02
C ILE A 292 -13.77 -12.32 25.03
N SER A 293 -12.90 -13.18 24.48
CA SER A 293 -13.29 -14.19 23.49
C SER A 293 -14.14 -15.28 24.13
N ILE A 294 -13.76 -15.77 25.31
CA ILE A 294 -14.52 -16.79 26.05
C ILE A 294 -15.91 -16.26 26.38
N HIS A 295 -16.03 -15.06 26.92
CA HIS A 295 -17.32 -14.47 27.26
C HIS A 295 -18.20 -14.22 26.01
N ALA A 296 -17.62 -13.75 24.91
CA ALA A 296 -18.35 -13.59 23.66
C ALA A 296 -18.84 -14.94 23.10
N GLU A 297 -18.02 -15.99 23.17
CA GLU A 297 -18.42 -17.33 22.74
C GLU A 297 -19.47 -17.97 23.67
N GLU A 298 -19.43 -17.71 24.99
CA GLU A 298 -20.49 -18.12 25.92
C GLU A 298 -21.83 -17.50 25.53
N LEU A 299 -21.86 -16.18 25.28
CA LEU A 299 -23.06 -15.48 24.83
C LEU A 299 -23.54 -16.01 23.47
N TYR A 300 -22.63 -16.18 22.51
CA TYR A 300 -22.96 -16.70 21.19
C TYR A 300 -23.49 -18.14 21.24
N THR A 301 -22.86 -19.02 22.00
CA THR A 301 -23.24 -20.44 22.12
C THR A 301 -24.56 -20.61 22.86
N SER A 302 -24.90 -19.68 23.77
CA SER A 302 -26.20 -19.67 24.45
C SER A 302 -27.40 -19.39 23.51
N LEU A 303 -27.14 -18.89 22.30
CA LEU A 303 -28.18 -18.56 21.32
C LEU A 303 -28.63 -19.79 20.52
N PRO A 304 -29.92 -19.88 20.15
CA PRO A 304 -30.40 -20.85 19.17
C PRO A 304 -29.70 -20.70 17.80
N GLU A 305 -29.60 -21.77 17.02
CA GLU A 305 -28.87 -21.81 15.74
C GLU A 305 -29.28 -20.69 14.75
N LYS A 306 -30.57 -20.39 14.63
CA LYS A 306 -31.06 -19.28 13.79
C LYS A 306 -30.59 -17.90 14.29
N SER A 307 -30.54 -17.71 15.61
CA SER A 307 -30.07 -16.47 16.22
C SER A 307 -28.54 -16.34 16.12
N GLN A 308 -27.81 -17.46 16.10
CA GLN A 308 -26.36 -17.47 15.85
C GLN A 308 -26.02 -16.96 14.44
N GLN A 309 -26.70 -17.48 13.41
CA GLN A 309 -26.52 -16.99 12.03
C GLN A 309 -26.92 -15.52 11.87
N ALA A 310 -27.97 -15.08 12.58
CA ALA A 310 -28.37 -13.67 12.62
C ALA A 310 -27.32 -12.79 13.33
N THR A 311 -26.70 -13.31 14.39
CA THR A 311 -25.63 -12.62 15.14
C THR A 311 -24.43 -12.34 14.23
N GLU A 312 -23.99 -13.35 13.47
CA GLU A 312 -22.93 -13.18 12.48
C GLU A 312 -23.24 -12.03 11.51
N LYS A 313 -24.45 -12.00 10.94
CA LYS A 313 -24.86 -10.95 10.00
C LYS A 313 -24.90 -9.56 10.63
N ILE A 314 -25.39 -9.43 11.87
CA ILE A 314 -25.45 -8.16 12.58
C ILE A 314 -24.03 -7.64 12.84
N PHE A 315 -23.12 -8.47 13.35
CA PHE A 315 -21.74 -8.06 13.60
C PHE A 315 -20.99 -7.72 12.31
N LYS A 316 -21.18 -8.48 11.23
CA LYS A 316 -20.64 -8.14 9.90
C LYS A 316 -21.18 -6.80 9.39
N SER A 317 -22.47 -6.49 9.59
CA SER A 317 -23.04 -5.22 9.12
C SER A 317 -22.42 -3.99 9.77
N LEU A 318 -21.94 -4.10 11.02
CA LEU A 318 -21.27 -3.04 11.75
C LEU A 318 -19.81 -2.80 11.30
N ILE A 319 -19.31 -3.60 10.35
CA ILE A 319 -17.96 -3.49 9.79
C ILE A 319 -18.09 -3.03 8.34
N THR A 320 -17.27 -2.05 7.98
CA THR A 320 -17.25 -1.44 6.64
C THR A 320 -15.83 -1.32 6.10
N LEU A 321 -15.67 -1.41 4.78
CA LEU A 321 -14.39 -1.23 4.11
C LEU A 321 -14.04 0.26 3.99
N SER A 322 -12.98 0.69 4.67
CA SER A 322 -12.43 2.05 4.52
C SER A 322 -11.67 2.24 3.20
N LEU A 323 -11.38 3.50 2.85
CA LEU A 323 -10.56 3.88 1.68
C LEU A 323 -9.15 3.26 1.71
N HIS A 324 -8.59 2.99 2.89
CA HIS A 324 -7.28 2.35 3.07
C HIS A 324 -7.34 0.82 2.97
N GLY A 325 -8.50 0.24 2.65
CA GLY A 325 -8.66 -1.20 2.48
C GLY A 325 -8.70 -1.99 3.78
N THR A 326 -8.85 -1.32 4.93
CA THR A 326 -9.00 -1.90 6.28
C THR A 326 -10.45 -1.80 6.75
N GLY A 327 -10.86 -2.71 7.64
CA GLY A 327 -12.19 -2.69 8.24
C GLY A 327 -12.32 -1.63 9.32
N THR A 328 -13.31 -0.76 9.19
CA THR A 328 -13.71 0.25 10.19
C THR A 328 -15.04 -0.14 10.81
N ILE A 329 -15.19 0.15 12.10
CA ILE A 329 -16.46 -0.03 12.81
C ILE A 329 -17.33 1.16 12.47
N ASN A 330 -18.57 0.89 12.07
CA ASN A 330 -19.57 1.90 11.79
C ASN A 330 -20.74 1.78 12.77
N ALA A 331 -21.33 2.92 13.14
CA ALA A 331 -22.56 2.96 13.93
C ALA A 331 -23.75 2.97 12.98
N LEU A 332 -24.69 2.03 13.17
CA LEU A 332 -25.85 1.86 12.29
C LEU A 332 -27.14 1.79 13.11
N THR A 333 -28.18 2.45 12.63
CA THR A 333 -29.53 2.32 13.21
C THR A 333 -30.08 0.90 13.03
N ILE A 334 -31.02 0.49 13.89
CA ILE A 334 -31.70 -0.80 13.77
C ILE A 334 -32.38 -0.94 12.39
N ASN A 335 -32.94 0.14 11.87
CA ASN A 335 -33.52 0.19 10.52
C ASN A 335 -32.48 -0.07 9.41
N GLU A 336 -31.28 0.51 9.51
CA GLU A 336 -30.20 0.26 8.56
C GLU A 336 -29.68 -1.18 8.67
N ILE A 337 -29.49 -1.70 9.89
CA ILE A 337 -29.09 -3.10 10.11
C ILE A 337 -30.12 -4.05 9.49
N LYS A 338 -31.41 -3.77 9.65
CA LYS A 338 -32.50 -4.53 9.02
C LYS A 338 -32.41 -4.48 7.50
N ALA A 339 -32.20 -3.31 6.91
CA ALA A 339 -32.07 -3.16 5.47
C ALA A 339 -30.84 -3.90 4.91
N ILE A 340 -29.70 -3.84 5.61
CA ILE A 340 -28.44 -4.47 5.21
C ILE A 340 -28.51 -5.99 5.35
N THR A 341 -29.01 -6.49 6.48
CA THR A 341 -28.98 -7.93 6.81
C THR A 341 -30.19 -8.71 6.28
N GLY A 342 -31.31 -8.03 6.02
CA GLY A 342 -32.60 -8.62 5.67
C GLY A 342 -33.25 -9.43 6.80
N LEU A 343 -32.83 -9.22 8.05
CA LEU A 343 -33.32 -9.95 9.22
C LEU A 343 -34.64 -9.36 9.76
N PRO A 344 -35.50 -10.17 10.39
CA PRO A 344 -36.69 -9.65 11.05
C PRO A 344 -36.32 -8.85 12.29
N GLU A 345 -37.05 -7.77 12.52
CA GLU A 345 -36.74 -6.75 13.51
C GLU A 345 -36.68 -7.27 14.95
N TYR A 346 -37.62 -8.13 15.35
CA TYR A 346 -37.64 -8.73 16.69
C TYR A 346 -36.36 -9.52 17.00
N LEU A 347 -35.73 -10.13 15.99
CA LEU A 347 -34.51 -10.92 16.14
C LEU A 347 -33.29 -10.02 16.31
N ILE A 348 -33.27 -8.88 15.63
CA ILE A 348 -32.21 -7.87 15.80
C ILE A 348 -32.26 -7.32 17.23
N PHE A 349 -33.45 -6.96 17.72
CA PHE A 349 -33.63 -6.49 19.10
C PHE A 349 -33.17 -7.52 20.15
N ASP A 350 -33.60 -8.79 20.05
CA ASP A 350 -33.19 -9.84 21.00
C ASP A 350 -31.67 -10.04 21.03
N ILE A 351 -30.99 -10.03 19.87
CA ILE A 351 -29.54 -10.20 19.79
C ILE A 351 -28.83 -8.95 20.35
N VAL A 352 -29.25 -7.75 19.93
CA VAL A 352 -28.66 -6.48 20.41
C VAL A 352 -28.79 -6.37 21.92
N ASP A 353 -29.95 -6.69 22.49
CA ASP A 353 -30.22 -6.64 23.93
C ASP A 353 -29.33 -7.58 24.74
N ARG A 354 -29.05 -8.78 24.21
CA ARG A 354 -28.14 -9.74 24.86
C ARG A 354 -26.69 -9.26 24.85
N PHE A 355 -26.19 -8.80 23.70
CA PHE A 355 -24.80 -8.36 23.56
C PHE A 355 -24.52 -6.98 24.18
N ARG A 356 -25.55 -6.15 24.38
CA ARG A 356 -25.45 -4.86 25.09
C ARG A 356 -25.71 -4.96 26.60
N GLY A 357 -26.08 -6.16 27.09
CA GLY A 357 -26.44 -6.39 28.49
C GLY A 357 -25.41 -5.82 29.48
N ARG A 358 -25.85 -5.48 30.70
CA ARG A 358 -25.05 -4.74 31.70
C ARG A 358 -23.66 -5.35 31.94
N GLU A 359 -23.55 -6.67 31.88
CA GLU A 359 -22.30 -7.41 32.09
C GLU A 359 -21.53 -7.70 30.78
N ALA A 360 -22.20 -7.68 29.63
CA ALA A 360 -21.62 -7.99 28.32
C ALA A 360 -20.98 -6.74 27.70
N SER A 361 -21.77 -5.68 27.49
CA SER A 361 -21.34 -4.38 26.94
C SER A 361 -20.50 -4.48 25.63
N PHE A 362 -20.76 -5.48 24.79
CA PHE A 362 -20.10 -5.64 23.48
C PHE A 362 -20.64 -4.65 22.43
N LEU A 363 -21.92 -4.30 22.56
CA LEU A 363 -22.59 -3.32 21.73
C LEU A 363 -22.95 -2.07 22.53
N THR A 364 -23.01 -0.95 21.82
CA THR A 364 -23.54 0.35 22.27
C THR A 364 -24.87 0.62 21.56
N PRO A 365 -25.81 1.36 22.17
CA PRO A 365 -25.77 1.94 23.51
C PRO A 365 -25.80 0.87 24.61
N PHE A 366 -25.25 1.19 25.78
CA PHE A 366 -25.17 0.26 26.91
C PHE A 366 -26.56 0.01 27.54
N ALA A 367 -26.68 -1.07 28.31
CA ALA A 367 -27.91 -1.39 29.04
C ALA A 367 -28.39 -0.23 29.93
N GLY A 368 -29.66 0.15 29.80
CA GLY A 368 -30.29 1.29 30.48
C GLY A 368 -30.99 2.26 29.53
N THR A 369 -30.54 2.37 28.28
CA THR A 369 -31.17 3.20 27.25
C THR A 369 -32.24 2.41 26.49
N SER A 370 -33.42 2.97 26.24
CA SER A 370 -34.39 2.34 25.34
C SER A 370 -33.82 2.30 23.91
N VAL A 371 -33.92 1.14 23.25
CA VAL A 371 -33.52 1.02 21.84
C VAL A 371 -34.81 1.00 21.02
N GLY A 372 -34.90 1.95 20.09
CA GLY A 372 -35.92 2.04 19.07
C GLY A 372 -35.33 1.80 17.68
N GLN A 373 -36.15 2.02 16.66
CA GLN A 373 -35.78 1.79 15.26
C GLN A 373 -34.63 2.69 14.77
N ASP A 374 -34.59 3.92 15.27
CA ASP A 374 -33.59 4.93 14.89
C ASP A 374 -32.39 4.98 15.85
N THR A 375 -32.30 4.02 16.79
CA THR A 375 -31.19 3.97 17.72
C THR A 375 -29.95 3.38 17.04
N ALA A 376 -28.87 4.15 17.02
CA ALA A 376 -27.59 3.73 16.45
C ALA A 376 -26.90 2.69 17.34
N VAL A 377 -26.56 1.55 16.75
CA VAL A 377 -25.85 0.43 17.36
C VAL A 377 -24.44 0.35 16.80
N SER A 378 -23.46 0.14 17.67
CA SER A 378 -22.04 -0.01 17.29
C SER A 378 -21.27 -0.92 18.23
N ILE A 379 -20.15 -1.48 17.76
CA ILE A 379 -19.25 -2.28 18.60
C ILE A 379 -18.54 -1.36 19.59
N SER A 380 -18.65 -1.66 20.90
CA SER A 380 -18.28 -0.73 21.96
C SER A 380 -16.80 -0.33 21.99
N ARG A 381 -15.90 -1.23 21.58
CA ARG A 381 -14.46 -0.99 21.52
C ARG A 381 -13.83 -1.67 20.31
N GLY A 382 -13.01 -0.95 19.54
CA GLY A 382 -12.30 -1.49 18.38
C GLY A 382 -11.40 -2.70 18.66
N ARG A 383 -10.91 -2.83 19.90
CA ARG A 383 -10.07 -3.98 20.30
C ARG A 383 -10.85 -5.29 20.39
N ILE A 384 -12.19 -5.25 20.53
CA ILE A 384 -13.03 -6.46 20.56
C ILE A 384 -12.90 -7.24 19.25
N VAL A 385 -12.86 -6.55 18.10
CA VAL A 385 -12.68 -7.17 16.79
C VAL A 385 -11.35 -7.95 16.69
N GLN A 386 -10.32 -7.52 17.43
CA GLN A 386 -9.00 -8.18 17.44
C GLN A 386 -8.92 -9.34 18.43
N LEU A 387 -9.62 -9.24 19.56
CA LEU A 387 -9.54 -10.20 20.68
C LEU A 387 -10.58 -11.32 20.59
N TRP A 388 -11.73 -11.07 19.97
CA TRP A 388 -12.73 -12.12 19.72
C TRP A 388 -12.41 -12.82 18.41
N GLU A 389 -11.93 -14.07 18.51
CA GLU A 389 -11.40 -14.81 17.36
C GLU A 389 -12.41 -14.97 16.22
N ARG A 390 -13.67 -15.26 16.56
CA ARG A 390 -14.75 -15.43 15.57
C ARG A 390 -15.10 -14.11 14.88
N LEU A 391 -15.22 -13.02 15.64
CA LEU A 391 -15.48 -11.70 15.07
C LEU A 391 -14.33 -11.22 14.17
N ARG A 392 -13.08 -11.57 14.48
CA ARG A 392 -11.93 -11.31 13.60
C ARG A 392 -12.09 -11.99 12.25
N THR A 393 -12.51 -13.26 12.24
CA THR A 393 -12.80 -14.01 11.00
C THR A 393 -13.96 -13.38 10.24
N TRP A 394 -15.06 -13.06 10.93
CA TRP A 394 -16.22 -12.40 10.32
C TRP A 394 -15.87 -11.03 9.71
N ALA A 395 -15.04 -10.25 10.39
CA ALA A 395 -14.54 -8.96 9.91
C ALA A 395 -13.74 -9.12 8.62
N GLN A 396 -12.84 -10.11 8.57
CA GLN A 396 -12.03 -10.40 7.38
C GLN A 396 -12.91 -10.85 6.21
N GLU A 397 -13.87 -11.73 6.46
CA GLU A 397 -14.84 -12.20 5.45
C GLU A 397 -15.67 -11.03 4.87
N GLU A 398 -16.13 -10.10 5.72
CA GLU A 398 -16.88 -8.91 5.26
C GLU A 398 -16.00 -7.98 4.43
N ILE A 399 -14.74 -7.76 4.82
CA ILE A 399 -13.77 -6.96 4.07
C ILE A 399 -13.49 -7.57 2.70
N GLU A 400 -13.29 -8.88 2.62
CA GLU A 400 -13.07 -9.61 1.37
C GLU A 400 -14.31 -9.59 0.47
N SER A 401 -15.49 -9.77 1.07
CA SER A 401 -16.79 -9.65 0.40
C SER A 401 -16.97 -8.26 -0.23
N ALA A 402 -16.68 -7.20 0.53
CA ALA A 402 -16.76 -5.82 0.06
C ALA A 402 -15.76 -5.52 -1.07
N LYS A 403 -14.51 -6.01 -0.96
CA LYS A 403 -13.48 -5.85 -2.00
C LYS A 403 -13.90 -6.52 -3.31
N LEU A 404 -14.34 -7.78 -3.24
CA LEU A 404 -14.82 -8.52 -4.40
C LEU A 404 -16.01 -7.82 -5.06
N TYR A 405 -16.97 -7.31 -4.27
CA TYR A 405 -18.09 -6.56 -4.82
C TYR A 405 -17.64 -5.26 -5.52
N LYS A 406 -16.72 -4.49 -4.94
CA LYS A 406 -16.17 -3.28 -5.59
C LYS A 406 -15.48 -3.61 -6.91
N GLU A 407 -14.78 -4.74 -7.00
CA GLU A 407 -14.16 -5.20 -8.25
C GLU A 407 -15.21 -5.58 -9.31
N ILE A 408 -16.29 -6.28 -8.92
CA ILE A 408 -17.40 -6.62 -9.82
C ILE A 408 -18.11 -5.33 -10.29
N ALA A 409 -18.41 -4.41 -9.38
CA ALA A 409 -19.04 -3.13 -9.69
C ALA A 409 -18.20 -2.32 -10.68
N LYS A 410 -16.89 -2.21 -10.43
CA LYS A 410 -15.94 -1.56 -11.35
C LYS A 410 -15.91 -2.25 -12.72
N SER A 411 -15.80 -3.58 -12.75
CA SER A 411 -15.79 -4.35 -13.99
C SER A 411 -17.08 -4.16 -14.79
N SER A 412 -18.23 -4.08 -14.11
CA SER A 412 -19.53 -3.80 -14.74
C SER A 412 -19.59 -2.40 -15.35
N ALA A 413 -19.01 -1.40 -14.68
CA ALA A 413 -18.92 -0.03 -15.18
C ALA A 413 -18.00 0.06 -16.41
N ASP A 414 -16.83 -0.58 -16.34
CA ASP A 414 -15.88 -0.63 -17.45
C ASP A 414 -16.46 -1.37 -18.66
N TYR A 415 -17.22 -2.45 -18.45
CA TYR A 415 -17.93 -3.19 -19.51
C TYR A 415 -18.98 -2.31 -20.20
N GLN A 416 -19.78 -1.57 -19.43
CA GLN A 416 -20.77 -0.63 -19.99
C GLN A 416 -20.11 0.49 -20.81
N SER A 417 -18.90 0.89 -20.43
CA SER A 417 -18.09 1.87 -21.18
C SER A 417 -17.29 1.27 -22.35
N GLY A 418 -17.38 -0.05 -22.58
CA GLY A 418 -16.69 -0.77 -23.65
C GLY A 418 -15.19 -0.99 -23.43
N ARG A 419 -14.68 -0.82 -22.21
CA ARG A 419 -13.24 -0.93 -21.88
C ARG A 419 -12.81 -2.35 -21.51
N THR A 420 -13.74 -3.19 -21.06
CA THR A 420 -13.48 -4.56 -20.61
C THR A 420 -14.50 -5.53 -21.21
N GLY A 421 -14.14 -6.82 -21.25
CA GLY A 421 -15.05 -7.92 -21.61
C GLY A 421 -15.76 -8.51 -20.39
N LEU A 422 -16.55 -9.56 -20.59
CA LEU A 422 -17.25 -10.29 -19.53
C LEU A 422 -16.29 -11.05 -18.61
N LEU A 423 -16.76 -11.38 -17.40
CA LEU A 423 -16.01 -12.22 -16.47
C LEU A 423 -15.89 -13.65 -17.00
N VAL A 424 -14.69 -14.23 -16.87
CA VAL A 424 -14.36 -15.59 -17.33
C VAL A 424 -13.87 -16.41 -16.12
N PRO A 425 -13.96 -17.75 -16.11
CA PRO A 425 -13.34 -18.55 -15.07
C PRO A 425 -11.81 -18.34 -14.99
N PRO A 426 -11.21 -18.29 -13.79
CA PRO A 426 -11.81 -18.65 -12.49
C PRO A 426 -12.62 -17.55 -11.79
N GLU A 427 -12.45 -16.29 -12.18
CA GLU A 427 -13.03 -15.11 -11.50
C GLU A 427 -14.56 -15.15 -11.44
N LEU A 428 -15.20 -15.55 -12.56
CA LEU A 428 -16.65 -15.73 -12.62
C LEU A 428 -17.15 -16.76 -11.58
N GLN A 429 -16.40 -17.85 -11.36
CA GLN A 429 -16.80 -18.89 -10.40
C GLN A 429 -16.69 -18.40 -8.96
N ILE A 430 -15.65 -17.62 -8.65
CA ILE A 430 -15.46 -16.99 -7.34
C ILE A 430 -16.62 -16.03 -7.07
N ALA A 431 -16.97 -15.18 -8.04
CA ALA A 431 -18.04 -14.20 -7.92
C ALA A 431 -19.43 -14.86 -7.79
N LEU A 432 -19.73 -15.92 -8.54
CA LEU A 432 -20.98 -16.67 -8.42
C LEU A 432 -21.09 -17.43 -7.11
N LYS A 433 -19.98 -18.02 -6.64
CA LYS A 433 -19.93 -18.68 -5.32
C LYS A 433 -20.20 -17.65 -4.22
N TRP A 434 -19.52 -16.52 -4.26
CA TRP A 434 -19.71 -15.41 -3.33
C TRP A 434 -21.17 -14.91 -3.30
N GLN A 435 -21.79 -14.66 -4.45
CA GLN A 435 -23.17 -14.20 -4.54
C GLN A 435 -24.14 -15.20 -3.90
N LYS A 436 -23.93 -16.50 -4.13
CA LYS A 436 -24.76 -17.58 -3.58
C LYS A 436 -24.62 -17.71 -2.06
N GLU A 437 -23.40 -17.58 -1.55
CA GLU A 437 -23.09 -17.72 -0.12
C GLU A 437 -23.52 -16.49 0.69
N ASN A 438 -23.19 -15.28 0.22
CA ASN A 438 -23.39 -14.05 0.99
C ASN A 438 -24.76 -13.39 0.76
N LYS A 439 -25.39 -13.59 -0.42
CA LYS A 439 -26.70 -13.02 -0.78
C LYS A 439 -26.81 -11.52 -0.44
N PRO A 440 -25.98 -10.66 -1.06
CA PRO A 440 -25.93 -9.23 -0.74
C PRO A 440 -27.28 -8.56 -0.99
N THR A 441 -27.70 -7.70 -0.07
CA THR A 441 -28.90 -6.85 -0.23
C THR A 441 -28.54 -5.57 -0.98
N LEU A 442 -29.55 -4.88 -1.52
CA LEU A 442 -29.37 -3.57 -2.15
C LEU A 442 -28.73 -2.57 -1.18
N ALA A 443 -29.23 -2.51 0.06
CA ALA A 443 -28.72 -1.61 1.09
C ALA A 443 -27.27 -1.93 1.48
N TRP A 444 -26.89 -3.22 1.55
CA TRP A 444 -25.50 -3.62 1.79
C TRP A 444 -24.56 -3.12 0.69
N ALA A 445 -24.99 -3.26 -0.57
CA ALA A 445 -24.21 -2.92 -1.76
C ALA A 445 -24.05 -1.42 -1.99
N GLN A 446 -25.09 -0.64 -1.70
CA GLN A 446 -25.09 0.83 -1.82
C GLN A 446 -24.04 1.50 -0.94
N ARG A 447 -23.55 0.83 0.10
CA ARG A 447 -22.42 1.29 0.91
C ARG A 447 -21.10 1.37 0.13
N TYR A 448 -21.00 0.70 -1.02
CA TYR A 448 -19.77 0.58 -1.80
C TYR A 448 -19.91 1.05 -3.26
N ASP A 449 -21.05 0.78 -3.90
CA ASP A 449 -21.39 1.28 -5.25
C ASP A 449 -22.90 1.47 -5.35
N MET A 450 -23.30 2.63 -5.85
CA MET A 450 -24.71 3.04 -5.98
C MET A 450 -25.50 2.26 -7.04
N PHE A 451 -24.84 1.56 -7.97
CA PHE A 451 -25.47 0.84 -9.09
C PHE A 451 -25.44 -0.68 -8.92
N PHE A 452 -26.03 -1.19 -7.84
CA PHE A 452 -26.10 -2.62 -7.54
C PHE A 452 -26.72 -3.46 -8.68
N GLU A 453 -27.82 -2.98 -9.28
CA GLU A 453 -28.51 -3.69 -10.36
C GLU A 453 -27.61 -3.89 -11.59
N ARG A 454 -26.74 -2.91 -11.88
CA ARG A 454 -25.76 -3.00 -12.97
C ARG A 454 -24.77 -4.13 -12.71
N ALA A 455 -24.22 -4.18 -11.50
CA ALA A 455 -23.23 -5.19 -11.10
C ALA A 455 -23.80 -6.61 -11.16
N ILE A 456 -25.04 -6.81 -10.68
CA ILE A 456 -25.72 -8.11 -10.72
C ILE A 456 -26.08 -8.51 -12.15
N SER A 457 -26.64 -7.60 -12.94
CA SER A 457 -26.98 -7.87 -14.35
C SER A 457 -25.73 -8.26 -15.15
N TYR A 458 -24.60 -7.62 -14.90
CA TYR A 458 -23.31 -7.95 -15.52
C TYR A 458 -22.83 -9.37 -15.14
N LEU A 459 -23.01 -9.77 -13.88
CA LEU A 459 -22.67 -11.10 -13.39
C LEU A 459 -23.55 -12.18 -14.03
N ASP A 460 -24.87 -11.96 -14.05
CA ASP A 460 -25.84 -12.89 -14.65
C ASP A 460 -25.58 -13.04 -16.15
N TYR A 461 -25.32 -11.94 -16.85
CA TYR A 461 -24.98 -11.99 -18.27
C TYR A 461 -23.66 -12.72 -18.54
N SER A 462 -22.64 -12.53 -17.69
CA SER A 462 -21.37 -13.26 -17.78
C SER A 462 -21.58 -14.78 -17.57
N LYS A 463 -22.45 -15.15 -16.62
CA LYS A 463 -22.83 -16.55 -16.35
C LYS A 463 -23.54 -17.18 -17.54
N ASP A 464 -24.58 -16.53 -18.06
CA ASP A 464 -25.38 -17.05 -19.17
C ASP A 464 -24.53 -17.24 -20.43
N GLN A 465 -23.64 -16.28 -20.72
CA GLN A 465 -22.70 -16.39 -21.84
C GLN A 465 -21.74 -17.56 -21.66
N TYR A 466 -21.19 -17.75 -20.46
CA TYR A 466 -20.31 -18.88 -20.17
C TYR A 466 -21.03 -20.23 -20.31
N GLU A 467 -22.25 -20.36 -19.78
CA GLU A 467 -23.05 -21.58 -19.92
C GLU A 467 -23.38 -21.88 -21.38
N PHE A 468 -23.70 -20.84 -22.17
CA PHE A 468 -23.96 -20.97 -23.59
C PHE A 468 -22.73 -21.45 -24.35
N GLU A 469 -21.56 -20.86 -24.09
CA GLU A 469 -20.29 -21.29 -24.70
C GLU A 469 -19.94 -22.71 -24.31
N PHE A 470 -20.13 -23.07 -23.04
CA PHE A 470 -19.85 -24.41 -22.52
C PHE A 470 -20.74 -25.46 -23.22
N LYS A 471 -22.06 -25.26 -23.24
CA LYS A 471 -23.02 -26.13 -23.94
C LYS A 471 -22.69 -26.22 -25.44
N SER A 472 -22.29 -25.12 -26.05
CA SER A 472 -21.89 -25.08 -27.46
C SER A 472 -20.61 -25.88 -27.74
N ARG A 473 -19.61 -25.81 -26.85
CA ARG A 473 -18.38 -26.61 -26.94
C ARG A 473 -18.66 -28.10 -26.75
N GLU A 474 -19.49 -28.45 -25.79
CA GLU A 474 -19.90 -29.85 -25.54
C GLU A 474 -20.63 -30.44 -26.76
N LYS A 475 -21.58 -29.68 -27.33
CA LYS A 475 -22.28 -30.10 -28.55
C LYS A 475 -21.34 -30.29 -29.73
N ARG A 476 -20.35 -29.40 -29.91
CA ARG A 476 -19.30 -29.56 -30.95
C ARG A 476 -18.46 -30.81 -30.73
N GLN A 477 -18.04 -31.07 -29.49
CA GLN A 477 -17.29 -32.30 -29.16
C GLN A 477 -18.11 -33.57 -29.44
N GLN A 478 -19.40 -33.58 -29.11
CA GLN A 478 -20.28 -34.69 -29.45
C GLN A 478 -20.41 -34.89 -30.97
N GLN A 479 -20.55 -33.79 -31.73
CA GLN A 479 -20.60 -33.83 -33.19
C GLN A 479 -19.29 -34.34 -33.80
N ASP A 480 -18.14 -33.93 -33.27
CA ASP A 480 -16.83 -34.38 -33.73
C ASP A 480 -16.60 -35.87 -33.43
N LEU A 481 -17.05 -36.35 -32.26
CA LEU A 481 -17.02 -37.78 -31.93
C LEU A 481 -17.90 -38.62 -32.86
N GLN A 482 -19.10 -38.14 -33.19
CA GLN A 482 -19.99 -38.79 -34.14
C GLN A 482 -19.37 -38.82 -35.54
N ARG A 483 -18.80 -37.71 -36.00
CA ARG A 483 -18.11 -37.61 -37.28
C ARG A 483 -16.91 -38.56 -37.36
N ASN A 484 -16.11 -38.65 -36.30
CA ASN A 484 -14.98 -39.56 -36.23
C ASN A 484 -15.41 -41.04 -36.21
N ARG A 485 -16.51 -41.39 -35.55
CA ARG A 485 -17.11 -42.74 -35.62
C ARG A 485 -17.56 -43.08 -37.04
N VAL A 486 -18.24 -42.16 -37.73
CA VAL A 486 -18.67 -42.37 -39.12
C VAL A 486 -17.46 -42.53 -40.06
N LEU A 487 -16.44 -41.70 -39.90
CA LEU A 487 -15.19 -41.83 -40.66
C LEU A 487 -14.47 -43.16 -40.41
N ALA A 488 -14.47 -43.65 -39.17
CA ALA A 488 -13.90 -44.96 -38.83
C ALA A 488 -14.66 -46.12 -39.49
N VAL A 489 -16.00 -46.08 -39.52
CA VAL A 489 -16.83 -47.09 -40.19
C VAL A 489 -16.61 -47.08 -41.71
N ILE A 490 -16.52 -45.89 -42.33
CA ILE A 490 -16.19 -45.72 -43.76
C ILE A 490 -14.77 -46.26 -44.05
N GLY A 491 -13.81 -46.01 -43.17
CA GLY A 491 -12.45 -46.54 -43.29
C GLY A 491 -12.40 -48.08 -43.26
N ILE A 492 -13.16 -48.72 -42.35
CA ILE A 492 -13.25 -50.19 -42.26
C ILE A 492 -13.91 -50.78 -43.52
N THR A 493 -14.98 -50.16 -44.03
CA THR A 493 -15.65 -50.64 -45.25
C THR A 493 -14.78 -50.49 -46.49
N LEU A 494 -14.05 -49.38 -46.64
CA LEU A 494 -13.08 -49.21 -47.74
C LEU A 494 -11.93 -50.21 -47.67
N ALA A 495 -11.45 -50.55 -46.46
CA ALA A 495 -10.42 -51.57 -46.29
C ALA A 495 -10.91 -52.96 -46.71
N VAL A 496 -12.16 -53.33 -46.37
CA VAL A 496 -12.79 -54.59 -46.80
C VAL A 496 -12.95 -54.63 -48.32
N ILE A 497 -13.42 -53.54 -48.94
CA ILE A 497 -13.55 -53.44 -50.40
C ILE A 497 -12.18 -53.56 -51.09
N ALA A 498 -11.13 -52.95 -50.53
CA ALA A 498 -9.77 -53.06 -51.07
C ALA A 498 -9.20 -54.50 -50.98
N ILE A 499 -9.51 -55.22 -49.90
CA ILE A 499 -9.12 -56.63 -49.74
C ILE A 499 -9.85 -57.51 -50.78
N ILE A 500 -11.15 -57.30 -50.96
CA ILE A 500 -11.95 -58.03 -51.97
C ILE A 500 -11.45 -57.72 -53.39
N ALA A 501 -11.17 -56.45 -53.69
CA ALA A 501 -10.62 -56.05 -54.99
C ALA A 501 -9.22 -56.64 -55.23
N SER A 502 -8.37 -56.73 -54.20
CA SER A 502 -7.05 -57.37 -54.29
C SER A 502 -7.14 -58.88 -54.54
N ILE A 503 -8.08 -59.57 -53.87
CA ILE A 503 -8.34 -60.99 -54.11
C ILE A 503 -8.86 -61.21 -55.55
N TYR A 504 -9.79 -60.37 -56.00
CA TYR A 504 -10.33 -60.43 -57.36
C TYR A 504 -9.26 -60.14 -58.43
N PHE A 505 -8.38 -59.17 -58.18
CA PHE A 505 -7.26 -58.84 -59.08
C PHE A 505 -6.24 -59.97 -59.17
N ASN A 506 -5.96 -60.68 -58.07
CA ASN A 506 -5.08 -61.84 -58.08
C ASN A 506 -5.69 -63.04 -58.85
N LEU A 507 -7.01 -63.25 -58.78
CA LEU A 507 -7.70 -64.27 -59.57
C LEU A 507 -7.64 -63.96 -61.08
N LEU A 508 -7.91 -62.71 -61.46
CA LEU A 508 -7.80 -62.24 -62.85
C LEU A 508 -6.39 -62.37 -63.44
N MET A 509 -5.35 -62.10 -62.64
CA MET A 509 -3.96 -62.23 -63.07
C MET A 509 -3.54 -63.70 -63.27
N ASN A 510 -4.18 -64.65 -62.57
CA ASN A 510 -3.93 -66.08 -62.76
C ASN A 510 -4.53 -66.58 -64.09
N ASP A 511 -5.76 -66.15 -64.43
CA ASP A 511 -6.40 -66.49 -65.71
C ASP A 511 -5.66 -65.89 -66.91
N ALA A 512 -5.17 -64.65 -66.77
CA ALA A 512 -4.35 -64.00 -67.78
C ALA A 512 -3.00 -64.71 -68.01
N SER A 513 -2.48 -65.42 -67.01
CA SER A 513 -1.24 -66.20 -67.11
C SER A 513 -1.43 -67.55 -67.83
N GLN A 514 -2.63 -68.15 -67.78
CA GLN A 514 -2.98 -69.36 -68.51
C GLN A 514 -3.30 -69.06 -69.99
N ALA A 515 -4.05 -67.98 -70.26
CA ALA A 515 -4.36 -67.55 -71.62
C ALA A 515 -3.11 -67.20 -72.45
N ARG A 516 -2.05 -66.70 -71.82
CA ARG A 516 -0.76 -66.44 -72.48
C ARG A 516 -0.03 -67.72 -72.91
N LYS A 517 -0.19 -68.84 -72.19
CA LYS A 517 0.45 -70.12 -72.53
C LYS A 517 -0.23 -70.84 -73.69
N GLU A 518 -1.55 -70.68 -73.88
CA GLU A 518 -2.27 -71.24 -75.04
C GLU A 518 -2.04 -70.44 -76.33
N ALA A 519 -1.88 -69.12 -76.23
CA ALA A 519 -1.63 -68.25 -77.39
C ALA A 519 -0.27 -68.52 -78.06
N GLU A 520 0.75 -68.89 -77.29
CA GLU A 520 2.08 -69.24 -77.83
C GLU A 520 2.10 -70.59 -78.57
N ILE A 521 1.26 -71.56 -78.16
CA ILE A 521 1.15 -72.88 -78.79
C ILE A 521 0.37 -72.78 -80.13
N ASN A 522 -0.68 -71.95 -80.20
CA ASN A 522 -1.47 -71.77 -81.42
C ASN A 522 -0.74 -70.94 -82.50
N ALA A 523 0.13 -70.01 -82.10
CA ALA A 523 0.94 -69.23 -83.04
C ALA A 523 1.99 -70.06 -83.79
N GLN A 524 2.43 -71.21 -83.24
CA GLN A 524 3.35 -72.13 -83.90
C GLN A 524 2.66 -73.05 -84.94
N ASN A 525 1.36 -73.35 -84.78
CA ASN A 525 0.61 -74.19 -85.71
C ASN A 525 0.11 -73.43 -86.95
N ALA A 526 -0.34 -72.17 -86.79
CA ALA A 526 -0.84 -71.35 -87.91
C ALA A 526 0.25 -70.99 -88.94
N ARG A 527 1.53 -70.96 -88.54
CA ARG A 527 2.67 -70.76 -89.45
C ARG A 527 2.98 -71.98 -90.33
N ARG A 528 2.42 -73.16 -90.01
CA ARG A 528 2.68 -74.42 -90.72
C ARG A 528 1.66 -74.69 -91.84
N GLU A 529 0.44 -74.13 -91.75
CA GLU A 529 -0.61 -74.27 -92.78
C GLU A 529 -0.52 -73.24 -93.91
N GLN A 530 0.06 -72.06 -93.66
CA GLN A 530 0.14 -71.00 -94.66
C GLN A 530 1.14 -71.29 -95.80
N GLN A 531 2.02 -72.29 -95.62
CA GLN A 531 2.98 -72.72 -96.66
C GLN A 531 2.36 -73.65 -97.72
N ASN A 532 1.15 -74.20 -97.53
CA ASN A 532 0.54 -75.17 -98.46
C ASN A 532 -0.59 -74.60 -99.34
N ALA A 533 -1.05 -73.37 -99.12
CA ALA A 533 -2.23 -72.82 -99.80
C ALA A 533 -1.90 -71.80 -100.92
N GLN A 534 -0.66 -71.80 -101.43
CA GLN A 534 -0.23 -70.92 -102.54
C GLN A 534 -0.12 -71.62 -103.90
N ASP A 535 -0.53 -72.89 -104.04
CA ASP A 535 -0.25 -73.69 -105.25
C ASP A 535 -1.43 -74.03 -106.17
N GLN A 536 -2.64 -73.48 -106.02
CA GLN A 536 -3.70 -73.73 -107.03
C GLN A 536 -4.48 -72.49 -107.50
N THR A 537 -4.10 -72.10 -108.72
CA THR A 537 -4.58 -71.12 -109.70
C THR A 537 -6.04 -71.33 -110.17
N LYS A 538 -6.81 -70.24 -110.39
CA LYS A 538 -7.18 -69.55 -111.65
C LYS A 538 -8.20 -70.25 -112.58
N GLU A 539 -9.00 -69.37 -113.21
CA GLU A 539 -9.86 -69.51 -114.40
C GLU A 539 -11.28 -70.07 -114.21
N ALA A 540 -12.29 -69.23 -114.47
CA ALA A 540 -13.32 -69.50 -115.49
C ALA A 540 -14.25 -68.29 -115.67
N VAL A 541 -13.94 -67.51 -116.71
CA VAL A 541 -14.86 -66.57 -117.35
C VAL A 541 -15.74 -67.35 -118.33
N SER A 542 -17.06 -67.20 -118.23
CA SER A 542 -18.00 -67.19 -119.36
C SER A 542 -19.33 -66.69 -118.80
N GLN A 543 -19.92 -65.60 -119.27
CA GLN A 543 -20.87 -65.64 -120.37
C GLN A 543 -21.14 -64.21 -120.86
N SER A 544 -20.35 -63.79 -121.85
CA SER A 544 -20.63 -62.65 -122.71
C SER A 544 -21.14 -63.20 -124.05
N LYS A 545 -22.43 -62.98 -124.38
CA LYS A 545 -23.00 -62.82 -125.76
C LYS A 545 -24.52 -63.08 -125.87
N ILE A 546 -25.37 -62.43 -125.06
CA ILE A 546 -26.80 -62.22 -125.41
C ILE A 546 -27.25 -60.83 -124.93
N ALA A 547 -26.41 -59.81 -125.12
CA ALA A 547 -26.82 -58.40 -125.02
C ALA A 547 -26.92 -57.74 -126.40
N GLN A 548 -26.60 -58.45 -127.47
CA GLN A 548 -26.46 -57.84 -128.77
C GLN A 548 -27.57 -58.39 -129.63
N GLN A 549 -28.59 -57.57 -129.86
CA GLN A 549 -28.98 -57.20 -131.23
C GLN A 549 -30.44 -56.79 -131.34
N LEU A 550 -31.28 -57.06 -130.35
CA LEU A 550 -32.71 -56.88 -130.55
C LEU A 550 -33.33 -56.18 -129.36
N GLN A 551 -33.92 -55.03 -129.67
CA GLN A 551 -34.80 -54.22 -128.81
C GLN A 551 -34.13 -53.34 -127.76
N GLU A 552 -32.81 -53.20 -127.91
CA GLU A 552 -31.93 -52.08 -127.56
C GLU A 552 -32.42 -50.65 -127.88
N ILE A 553 -33.63 -50.43 -128.40
CA ILE A 553 -34.09 -49.08 -128.79
C ILE A 553 -35.38 -48.67 -128.07
N ALA A 554 -36.29 -49.60 -127.76
CA ALA A 554 -37.58 -49.27 -127.16
C ALA A 554 -37.57 -49.29 -125.62
N GLU A 555 -36.69 -50.07 -125.01
CA GLU A 555 -36.55 -50.13 -123.55
C GLU A 555 -35.69 -48.99 -122.99
N GLN A 556 -34.74 -48.44 -123.78
CA GLN A 556 -33.84 -47.37 -123.35
C GLN A 556 -34.58 -46.11 -122.88
N GLN A 557 -35.74 -45.76 -123.45
CA GLN A 557 -36.51 -44.59 -123.02
C GLN A 557 -37.31 -44.83 -121.73
N ARG A 558 -37.79 -46.06 -121.50
CA ARG A 558 -38.51 -46.41 -120.26
C ARG A 558 -37.53 -46.63 -119.09
N LEU A 559 -36.39 -47.27 -119.36
CA LEU A 559 -35.29 -47.45 -118.42
C LEU A 559 -34.70 -46.11 -117.98
N LEU A 560 -34.49 -45.13 -118.86
CA LEU A 560 -33.98 -43.80 -118.44
C LEU A 560 -34.87 -43.12 -117.39
N THR A 561 -36.19 -43.33 -117.46
CA THR A 561 -37.15 -42.72 -116.53
C THR A 561 -37.28 -43.51 -115.22
N GLU A 562 -37.23 -44.85 -115.29
CA GLU A 562 -37.17 -45.72 -114.10
C GLU A 562 -35.80 -45.68 -113.40
N GLU A 563 -34.71 -45.46 -114.13
CA GLU A 563 -33.35 -45.28 -113.64
C GLU A 563 -33.18 -43.92 -112.97
N GLN A 564 -33.75 -42.83 -113.53
CA GLN A 564 -33.80 -41.55 -112.82
C GLN A 564 -34.62 -41.64 -111.52
N ARG A 565 -35.72 -42.40 -111.50
CA ARG A 565 -36.52 -42.61 -110.28
C ARG A 565 -35.80 -43.51 -109.26
N ARG A 566 -35.13 -44.59 -109.69
CA ARG A 566 -34.32 -45.46 -108.83
C ARG A 566 -33.07 -44.75 -108.32
N ILE A 567 -32.43 -43.90 -109.11
CA ILE A 567 -31.30 -43.06 -108.68
C ILE A 567 -31.79 -42.01 -107.68
N ALA A 568 -32.96 -41.40 -107.88
CA ALA A 568 -33.53 -40.45 -106.91
C ALA A 568 -33.97 -41.14 -105.60
N GLU A 569 -34.56 -42.33 -105.65
CA GLU A 569 -34.94 -43.11 -104.47
C GLU A 569 -33.71 -43.70 -103.76
N SER A 570 -32.70 -44.19 -104.50
CA SER A 570 -31.41 -44.64 -103.97
C SER A 570 -30.59 -43.50 -103.38
N GLN A 571 -30.54 -42.32 -104.02
CA GLN A 571 -29.90 -41.13 -103.46
C GLN A 571 -30.64 -40.63 -102.21
N ARG A 572 -31.98 -40.74 -102.16
CA ARG A 572 -32.75 -40.38 -100.96
C ARG A 572 -32.51 -41.35 -99.82
N GLN A 573 -32.43 -42.66 -100.08
CA GLN A 573 -32.08 -43.67 -99.07
C GLN A 573 -30.62 -43.53 -98.62
N TYR A 574 -29.69 -43.32 -99.55
CA TYR A 574 -28.28 -43.06 -99.24
C TYR A 574 -28.11 -41.75 -98.46
N ALA A 575 -28.82 -40.69 -98.80
CA ALA A 575 -28.81 -39.44 -98.04
C ALA A 575 -29.41 -39.62 -96.63
N GLN A 576 -30.46 -40.42 -96.48
CA GLN A 576 -31.04 -40.75 -95.17
C GLN A 576 -30.10 -41.61 -94.33
N GLU A 577 -29.44 -42.62 -94.90
CA GLU A 577 -28.44 -43.43 -94.22
C GLU A 577 -27.21 -42.58 -93.82
N GLN A 578 -26.71 -41.73 -94.71
CA GLN A 578 -25.60 -40.82 -94.39
C GLN A 578 -26.00 -39.80 -93.32
N GLN A 579 -27.25 -39.31 -93.32
CA GLN A 579 -27.75 -38.43 -92.27
C GLN A 579 -27.87 -39.15 -90.92
N GLN A 580 -28.30 -40.42 -90.92
CA GLN A 580 -28.33 -41.26 -89.72
C GLN A 580 -26.92 -41.60 -89.20
N LEU A 581 -25.98 -41.88 -90.10
CA LEU A 581 -24.58 -42.14 -89.75
C LEU A 581 -23.92 -40.88 -89.18
N ALA A 582 -24.16 -39.72 -89.79
CA ALA A 582 -23.68 -38.42 -89.32
C ALA A 582 -24.27 -38.02 -87.96
N THR A 583 -25.57 -38.29 -87.72
CA THR A 583 -26.18 -38.05 -86.40
C THR A 583 -25.66 -39.03 -85.35
N SER A 584 -25.43 -40.29 -85.68
CA SER A 584 -24.81 -41.27 -84.78
C SER A 584 -23.37 -40.90 -84.43
N GLN A 585 -22.57 -40.45 -85.41
CA GLN A 585 -21.21 -39.97 -85.19
C GLN A 585 -21.18 -38.68 -84.37
N LYS A 586 -22.09 -37.73 -84.61
CA LYS A 586 -22.24 -36.52 -83.80
C LYS A 586 -22.58 -36.87 -82.35
N ASN A 587 -23.52 -37.79 -82.12
CA ASN A 587 -23.91 -38.22 -80.78
C ASN A 587 -22.74 -38.91 -80.04
N ARG A 588 -21.93 -39.73 -80.74
CA ARG A 588 -20.70 -40.30 -80.17
C ARG A 588 -19.67 -39.24 -79.82
N ALA A 589 -19.44 -38.28 -80.71
CA ALA A 589 -18.51 -37.16 -80.46
C ALA A 589 -18.97 -36.28 -79.28
N ASP A 590 -20.28 -36.04 -79.14
CA ASP A 590 -20.85 -35.30 -78.02
C ASP A 590 -20.73 -36.08 -76.69
N GLN A 591 -20.88 -37.41 -76.71
CA GLN A 591 -20.63 -38.27 -75.55
C GLN A 591 -19.15 -38.25 -75.13
N GLU A 592 -18.22 -38.42 -76.07
CA GLU A 592 -16.78 -38.35 -75.79
C GLU A 592 -16.36 -36.98 -75.26
N ARG A 593 -16.93 -35.90 -75.81
CA ARG A 593 -16.73 -34.55 -75.31
C ARG A 593 -17.23 -34.38 -73.87
N SER A 594 -18.37 -34.98 -73.53
CA SER A 594 -18.93 -34.92 -72.17
C SER A 594 -18.04 -35.65 -71.15
N ILE A 595 -17.47 -36.79 -71.53
CA ILE A 595 -16.54 -37.57 -70.71
C ILE A 595 -15.22 -36.80 -70.53
N ALA A 596 -14.69 -36.20 -71.60
CA ALA A 596 -13.49 -35.37 -71.52
C ALA A 596 -13.68 -34.14 -70.61
N ILE A 597 -14.86 -33.51 -70.64
CA ILE A 597 -15.18 -32.38 -69.74
C ILE A 597 -15.26 -32.86 -68.28
N GLN A 598 -15.89 -34.01 -68.01
CA GLN A 598 -15.96 -34.57 -66.66
C GLN A 598 -14.56 -34.94 -66.11
N GLN A 599 -13.70 -35.56 -66.93
CA GLN A 599 -12.33 -35.88 -66.54
C GLN A 599 -11.50 -34.61 -66.28
N LYS A 600 -11.66 -33.57 -67.10
CA LYS A 600 -11.01 -32.27 -66.88
C LYS A 600 -11.46 -31.63 -65.56
N ASN A 601 -12.76 -31.71 -65.23
CA ASN A 601 -13.27 -31.19 -63.97
C ASN A 601 -12.74 -31.96 -62.75
N LEU A 602 -12.66 -33.29 -62.84
CA LEU A 602 -12.07 -34.13 -61.79
C LEU A 602 -10.57 -33.83 -61.60
N ALA A 603 -9.82 -33.67 -62.70
CA ALA A 603 -8.42 -33.28 -62.65
C ALA A 603 -8.24 -31.90 -61.99
N ASN A 604 -9.07 -30.91 -62.36
CA ASN A 604 -9.04 -29.57 -61.77
C ASN A 604 -9.32 -29.60 -60.26
N ILE A 605 -10.30 -30.39 -59.81
CA ILE A 605 -10.62 -30.58 -58.39
C ILE A 605 -9.43 -31.23 -57.65
N ALA A 606 -8.80 -32.26 -58.24
CA ALA A 606 -7.63 -32.90 -57.66
C ALA A 606 -6.43 -31.95 -57.51
N THR A 607 -6.14 -31.13 -58.54
CA THR A 607 -5.12 -30.07 -58.43
C THR A 607 -5.48 -29.00 -57.40
N GLY A 608 -6.76 -28.65 -57.25
CA GLY A 608 -7.24 -27.75 -56.21
C GLY A 608 -6.97 -28.29 -54.80
N ILE A 609 -7.25 -29.58 -54.57
CA ILE A 609 -7.01 -30.25 -53.29
C ILE A 609 -5.50 -30.35 -53.00
N ALA A 610 -4.68 -30.73 -53.99
CA ALA A 610 -3.24 -30.82 -53.85
C ALA A 610 -2.61 -29.45 -53.50
N SER A 611 -3.01 -28.38 -54.20
CA SER A 611 -2.52 -27.02 -53.91
C SER A 611 -2.95 -26.50 -52.53
N ALA A 612 -4.14 -26.87 -52.06
CA ALA A 612 -4.61 -26.54 -50.71
C ALA A 612 -3.86 -27.33 -49.63
N ALA A 613 -3.54 -28.60 -49.88
CA ALA A 613 -2.72 -29.42 -49.00
C ALA A 613 -1.27 -28.89 -48.90
N GLU A 614 -0.67 -28.48 -50.02
CA GLU A 614 0.66 -27.89 -50.05
C GLU A 614 0.72 -26.56 -49.29
N LYS A 615 -0.29 -25.68 -49.45
CA LYS A 615 -0.40 -24.44 -48.67
C LYS A 615 -0.50 -24.72 -47.17
N ARG A 616 -1.27 -25.74 -46.77
CA ARG A 616 -1.39 -26.16 -45.36
C ARG A 616 -0.09 -26.73 -44.81
N ALA A 617 0.63 -27.55 -45.57
CA ALA A 617 1.93 -28.08 -45.17
C ALA A 617 2.98 -26.96 -45.01
N LYS A 618 3.01 -26.00 -45.94
CA LYS A 618 3.87 -24.80 -45.85
C LYS A 618 3.51 -23.93 -44.64
N SER A 619 2.22 -23.73 -44.32
CA SER A 619 1.83 -23.00 -43.10
C SER A 619 2.20 -23.76 -41.83
N ALA A 620 2.02 -25.10 -41.80
CA ALA A 620 2.37 -25.94 -40.65
C ALA A 620 3.89 -25.97 -40.39
N SER A 621 4.71 -26.00 -41.44
CA SER A 621 6.17 -25.90 -41.32
C SER A 621 6.58 -24.56 -40.72
N LYS A 622 6.03 -23.43 -41.22
CA LYS A 622 6.31 -22.10 -40.67
C LYS A 622 5.92 -21.98 -39.20
N THR A 623 4.79 -22.57 -38.78
CA THR A 623 4.42 -22.59 -37.37
C THR A 623 5.35 -23.46 -36.53
N SER A 624 5.82 -24.59 -37.05
CA SER A 624 6.79 -25.46 -36.34
C SER A 624 8.14 -24.76 -36.16
N ASP A 625 8.66 -24.10 -37.18
CA ASP A 625 9.91 -23.35 -37.10
C ASP A 625 9.79 -22.17 -36.13
N SER A 626 8.64 -21.48 -36.12
CA SER A 626 8.37 -20.41 -35.15
C SER A 626 8.32 -20.93 -33.71
N LEU A 627 7.75 -22.12 -33.48
CA LEU A 627 7.70 -22.76 -32.17
C LEU A 627 9.09 -23.23 -31.70
N LYS A 628 9.96 -23.71 -32.60
CA LYS A 628 11.35 -24.07 -32.27
C LYS A 628 12.15 -22.85 -31.81
N VAL A 629 12.06 -21.74 -32.55
CA VAL A 629 12.72 -20.48 -32.18
C VAL A 629 12.19 -19.96 -30.83
N LEU A 630 10.89 -20.11 -30.56
CA LEU A 630 10.31 -19.76 -29.27
C LEU A 630 10.86 -20.66 -28.15
N ALA A 631 10.96 -21.98 -28.37
CA ALA A 631 11.47 -22.94 -27.41
C ALA A 631 12.97 -22.73 -27.08
N GLU A 632 13.79 -22.38 -28.07
CA GLU A 632 15.19 -22.01 -27.86
C GLU A 632 15.31 -20.73 -27.03
N ARG A 633 14.52 -19.69 -27.35
CA ARG A 633 14.47 -18.45 -26.57
C ARG A 633 14.00 -18.69 -25.13
N THR A 634 13.03 -19.58 -24.91
CA THR A 634 12.59 -19.92 -23.56
C THR A 634 13.68 -20.68 -22.79
N SER A 635 14.40 -21.62 -23.43
CA SER A 635 15.48 -22.34 -22.77
C SER A 635 16.68 -21.44 -22.43
N GLU A 636 17.05 -20.51 -23.32
CA GLU A 636 18.07 -19.50 -23.01
C GLU A 636 17.64 -18.60 -21.85
N ARG A 637 16.37 -18.20 -21.83
CA ARG A 637 15.80 -17.40 -20.72
C ARG A 637 15.78 -18.19 -19.41
N GLU A 638 15.49 -19.49 -19.43
CA GLU A 638 15.56 -20.37 -18.25
C GLU A 638 16.99 -20.50 -17.73
N LYS A 639 17.98 -20.66 -18.61
CA LYS A 639 19.41 -20.69 -18.20
C LYS A 639 19.84 -19.36 -17.57
N LEU A 640 19.42 -18.24 -18.16
CA LEU A 640 19.73 -16.91 -17.62
C LEU A 640 19.03 -16.67 -16.27
N ASN A 641 17.76 -17.05 -16.14
CA ASN A 641 17.02 -16.99 -14.88
C ASN A 641 17.64 -17.90 -13.81
N ALA A 642 18.10 -19.10 -14.16
CA ALA A 642 18.76 -20.00 -13.22
C ALA A 642 20.11 -19.44 -12.73
N LYS A 643 20.89 -18.82 -13.63
CA LYS A 643 22.14 -18.13 -13.27
C LYS A 643 21.86 -16.95 -12.33
N GLU A 644 20.83 -16.15 -12.62
CA GLU A 644 20.45 -15.01 -11.77
C GLU A 644 19.89 -15.47 -10.41
N ALA A 645 19.11 -16.56 -10.37
CA ALA A 645 18.63 -17.15 -9.12
C ALA A 645 19.78 -17.65 -8.23
N SER A 646 20.80 -18.27 -8.82
CA SER A 646 22.01 -18.70 -8.10
C SER A 646 22.79 -17.50 -7.55
N ARG A 647 22.96 -16.44 -8.36
CA ARG A 647 23.58 -15.18 -7.94
C ARG A 647 22.83 -14.55 -6.76
N LEU A 648 21.51 -14.41 -6.85
CA LEU A 648 20.68 -13.86 -5.76
C LEU A 648 20.73 -14.73 -4.50
N GLY A 649 20.76 -16.05 -4.64
CA GLY A 649 20.97 -16.99 -3.54
C GLY A 649 22.28 -16.73 -2.80
N MET A 650 23.39 -16.56 -3.54
CA MET A 650 24.70 -16.26 -2.96
C MET A 650 24.75 -14.88 -2.28
N LEU A 651 24.08 -13.87 -2.83
CA LEU A 651 23.96 -12.56 -2.18
C LEU A 651 23.17 -12.64 -0.87
N ALA A 652 22.10 -13.44 -0.82
CA ALA A 652 21.35 -13.69 0.41
C ALA A 652 22.19 -14.42 1.46
N VAL A 653 23.01 -15.40 1.05
CA VAL A 653 23.99 -16.06 1.92
C VAL A 653 24.98 -15.03 2.47
N ALA A 654 25.59 -14.18 1.62
CA ALA A 654 26.50 -13.13 2.05
C ALA A 654 25.86 -12.17 3.06
N GLN A 655 24.61 -11.75 2.81
CA GLN A 655 23.85 -10.90 3.72
C GLN A 655 23.60 -11.57 5.08
N SER A 656 23.24 -12.86 5.09
CA SER A 656 23.01 -13.60 6.33
C SER A 656 24.28 -13.76 7.18
N ILE A 657 25.43 -13.99 6.54
CA ILE A 657 26.75 -14.02 7.20
C ILE A 657 27.05 -12.66 7.83
N ALA A 658 26.81 -11.56 7.10
CA ALA A 658 27.02 -10.22 7.60
C ALA A 658 26.13 -9.88 8.80
N ILE A 659 24.84 -10.26 8.76
CA ILE A 659 23.91 -10.07 9.89
C ILE A 659 24.42 -10.84 11.12
N LYS A 660 24.83 -12.10 10.94
CA LYS A 660 25.38 -12.91 12.03
C LYS A 660 26.63 -12.27 12.64
N ALA A 661 27.57 -11.79 11.81
CA ALA A 661 28.74 -11.06 12.27
C ALA A 661 28.36 -9.79 13.06
N SER A 662 27.35 -9.05 12.60
CA SER A 662 26.86 -7.84 13.24
C SER A 662 26.10 -8.06 14.56
N GLN A 663 25.71 -9.30 14.90
CA GLN A 663 24.96 -9.65 16.12
C GLN A 663 25.82 -10.35 17.21
N MET A 664 27.04 -10.79 16.89
CA MET A 664 27.91 -11.49 17.85
C MET A 664 28.29 -10.61 19.06
N PRO A 665 28.48 -11.11 20.28
CA PRO A 665 28.88 -10.29 21.44
C PRO A 665 30.32 -9.73 21.35
N ASP A 666 30.58 -8.58 21.96
CA ASP A 666 31.91 -7.92 21.96
C ASP A 666 32.98 -8.68 22.78
N ASN A 667 32.57 -9.61 23.65
CA ASN A 667 33.46 -10.40 24.51
C ASN A 667 34.16 -11.58 23.80
N VAL A 668 33.94 -11.75 22.50
CA VAL A 668 34.65 -12.76 21.72
C VAL A 668 36.09 -12.26 21.53
N LYS A 669 37.04 -12.85 22.25
CA LYS A 669 38.49 -12.57 22.12
C LYS A 669 39.06 -12.89 20.73
N ASP A 670 38.24 -13.41 19.82
CA ASP A 670 38.64 -13.96 18.54
C ASP A 670 38.28 -13.06 17.35
N SER A 671 39.11 -13.10 16.31
CA SER A 671 38.95 -12.39 15.04
C SER A 671 37.75 -12.84 14.19
N LEU A 672 36.87 -13.70 14.73
CA LEU A 672 35.75 -14.30 14.00
C LEU A 672 34.76 -13.28 13.41
N PRO A 673 34.28 -12.24 14.13
CA PRO A 673 33.40 -11.25 13.54
C PRO A 673 34.07 -10.49 12.38
N ALA A 674 35.39 -10.28 12.46
CA ALA A 674 36.16 -9.67 11.40
C ALA A 674 36.23 -10.55 10.16
N LEU A 675 36.54 -11.84 10.34
CA LEU A 675 36.61 -12.84 9.24
C LEU A 675 35.25 -13.01 8.55
N LEU A 676 34.16 -13.15 9.30
CA LEU A 676 32.83 -13.26 8.73
C LEU A 676 32.42 -11.99 7.95
N SER A 677 32.80 -10.81 8.44
CA SER A 677 32.54 -9.54 7.75
C SER A 677 33.33 -9.43 6.43
N VAL A 678 34.61 -9.83 6.44
CA VAL A 678 35.47 -9.89 5.25
C VAL A 678 34.93 -10.90 4.23
N LEU A 679 34.51 -12.08 4.70
CA LEU A 679 33.93 -13.13 3.87
C LEU A 679 32.63 -12.67 3.21
N ALA A 680 31.72 -12.07 3.97
CA ALA A 680 30.46 -11.54 3.45
C ALA A 680 30.71 -10.48 2.36
N TYR A 681 31.70 -9.60 2.55
CA TYR A 681 32.09 -8.61 1.56
C TYR A 681 32.64 -9.25 0.27
N GLN A 682 33.55 -10.22 0.39
CA GLN A 682 34.11 -10.93 -0.76
C GLN A 682 33.04 -11.72 -1.55
N LEU A 683 32.13 -12.40 -0.85
CA LEU A 683 31.01 -13.10 -1.47
C LEU A 683 30.07 -12.13 -2.19
N THR A 684 29.83 -10.95 -1.61
CA THR A 684 29.03 -9.91 -2.25
C THR A 684 29.68 -9.44 -3.55
N LEU A 685 30.98 -9.12 -3.54
CA LEU A 685 31.70 -8.70 -4.75
C LEU A 685 31.80 -9.79 -5.82
N LYS A 686 32.06 -11.04 -5.42
CA LYS A 686 32.15 -12.19 -6.34
C LYS A 686 30.85 -12.45 -7.11
N ASN A 687 29.72 -12.06 -6.54
CA ASN A 687 28.39 -12.24 -7.12
C ASN A 687 27.79 -10.92 -7.66
N ASP A 688 28.64 -9.94 -8.01
CA ASP A 688 28.24 -8.64 -8.56
C ASP A 688 27.21 -7.89 -7.69
N GLY A 689 27.31 -8.04 -6.36
CA GLY A 689 26.48 -7.33 -5.40
C GLY A 689 27.01 -5.92 -5.12
N PRO A 690 26.15 -5.02 -4.58
CA PRO A 690 26.57 -3.67 -4.25
C PRO A 690 27.61 -3.69 -3.13
N SER A 691 28.75 -3.03 -3.34
CA SER A 691 29.83 -2.95 -2.36
C SER A 691 29.42 -2.27 -1.05
N ASN A 692 28.36 -1.46 -1.08
CA ASN A 692 27.80 -0.75 0.08
C ASN A 692 26.50 -1.38 0.58
N ALA A 693 26.32 -2.70 0.42
CA ALA A 693 25.16 -3.40 0.94
C ALA A 693 24.98 -3.14 2.45
N PRO A 694 23.78 -2.78 2.95
CA PRO A 694 23.60 -2.32 4.33
C PRO A 694 24.09 -3.28 5.42
N ALA A 695 23.81 -4.58 5.28
CA ALA A 695 24.25 -5.60 6.24
C ALA A 695 25.77 -5.78 6.23
N VAL A 696 26.39 -5.72 5.06
CA VAL A 696 27.85 -5.86 4.91
C VAL A 696 28.55 -4.63 5.49
N PHE A 697 28.01 -3.43 5.22
CA PHE A 697 28.49 -2.20 5.81
C PHE A 697 28.38 -2.22 7.33
N SER A 698 27.24 -2.63 7.91
CA SER A 698 27.06 -2.65 9.36
C SER A 698 28.04 -3.62 10.04
N ALA A 699 28.25 -4.80 9.44
CA ALA A 699 29.22 -5.79 9.92
C ALA A 699 30.67 -5.24 9.89
N LEU A 700 31.11 -4.71 8.74
CA LEU A 700 32.44 -4.13 8.58
C LEU A 700 32.63 -2.91 9.48
N SER A 701 31.64 -2.02 9.55
CA SER A 701 31.69 -0.82 10.38
C SER A 701 31.78 -1.17 11.86
N ARG A 702 31.07 -2.20 12.32
CA ARG A 702 31.12 -2.62 13.72
C ARG A 702 32.53 -3.02 14.17
N VAL A 703 33.26 -3.74 13.32
CA VAL A 703 34.59 -4.29 13.67
C VAL A 703 35.72 -3.29 13.42
N SER A 704 35.63 -2.50 12.35
CA SER A 704 36.77 -1.75 11.82
C SER A 704 36.64 -0.23 11.90
N ASN A 705 35.46 0.29 12.27
CA ASN A 705 35.21 1.73 12.32
C ASN A 705 35.61 2.30 13.68
N LYS A 706 36.57 3.22 13.67
CA LYS A 706 36.99 3.93 14.87
C LYS A 706 36.10 5.16 15.07
N LYS A 707 34.98 4.99 15.78
CA LYS A 707 34.10 6.10 16.13
C LYS A 707 34.86 7.08 17.02
N SER A 708 34.94 8.34 16.60
CA SER A 708 35.53 9.40 17.42
C SER A 708 34.48 10.44 17.76
N ILE A 709 34.41 10.81 19.03
CA ILE A 709 33.50 11.82 19.57
C ILE A 709 34.34 13.06 19.89
N LEU A 710 33.98 14.20 19.32
CA LEU A 710 34.57 15.49 19.58
C LEU A 710 33.68 16.22 20.58
N GLU A 711 34.19 16.37 21.79
CA GLU A 711 33.49 17.02 22.90
C GLU A 711 34.02 18.43 23.11
N GLY A 712 33.11 19.36 23.43
CA GLY A 712 33.52 20.69 23.86
C GLY A 712 32.44 21.75 23.80
N HIS A 713 31.46 21.63 22.91
CA HIS A 713 30.31 22.53 22.88
C HIS A 713 29.42 22.33 24.13
N ARG A 714 28.74 23.40 24.55
CA ARG A 714 27.89 23.38 25.76
C ARG A 714 26.39 23.35 25.45
N ASP A 715 26.03 23.49 24.18
CA ASP A 715 24.68 23.49 23.65
C ASP A 715 24.66 22.85 22.25
N ASN A 716 23.51 22.81 21.60
CA ASN A 716 23.29 22.14 20.32
C ASN A 716 24.31 22.57 19.27
N VAL A 717 24.84 21.60 18.51
CA VAL A 717 25.69 21.88 17.34
C VAL A 717 24.80 22.08 16.12
N ARG A 718 24.78 23.30 15.57
CA ARG A 718 23.86 23.71 14.50
C ARG A 718 24.43 23.57 13.09
N MET A 719 25.74 23.75 12.95
CA MET A 719 26.42 23.72 11.65
C MET A 719 27.76 23.01 11.77
N LEU A 720 28.09 22.21 10.76
CA LEU A 720 29.37 21.58 10.53
C LEU A 720 29.85 21.90 9.12
N ALA A 721 31.10 22.32 8.97
CA ALA A 721 31.71 22.55 7.66
C ALA A 721 33.17 22.09 7.66
N VAL A 722 33.53 21.17 6.77
CA VAL A 722 34.93 20.76 6.59
C VAL A 722 35.64 21.84 5.78
N ARG A 723 36.83 22.24 6.25
CA ARG A 723 37.66 23.22 5.53
C ARG A 723 38.42 22.50 4.41
N PRO A 724 38.23 22.85 3.12
CA PRO A 724 38.86 22.13 2.02
C PRO A 724 40.39 22.13 2.09
N GLY A 725 41.02 20.98 1.82
CA GLY A 725 42.49 20.83 1.79
C GLY A 725 43.20 20.94 3.14
N LYS A 726 42.47 21.20 4.24
CA LYS A 726 42.99 21.31 5.60
C LYS A 726 42.29 20.27 6.45
N ASN A 727 43.03 19.49 7.24
CA ASN A 727 42.46 18.45 8.10
C ASN A 727 41.75 19.07 9.33
N SER A 728 40.76 19.92 9.08
CA SER A 728 40.09 20.74 10.08
C SER A 728 38.60 20.87 9.79
N LEU A 729 37.82 20.93 10.86
CA LEU A 729 36.36 21.04 10.83
C LEU A 729 35.94 22.31 11.56
N LEU A 730 35.01 23.06 10.99
CA LEU A 730 34.34 24.18 11.64
C LEU A 730 33.01 23.72 12.21
N SER A 731 32.67 24.15 13.42
CA SER A 731 31.35 23.95 13.99
C SER A 731 30.80 25.23 14.62
N ALA A 732 29.49 25.44 14.50
CA ALA A 732 28.78 26.52 15.18
C ALA A 732 27.70 25.94 16.10
N SER A 733 27.49 26.57 17.26
CA SER A 733 26.61 26.07 18.30
C SER A 733 25.72 27.15 18.90
N ASP A 734 24.61 26.71 19.46
CA ASP A 734 23.72 27.52 20.28
C ASP A 734 24.41 28.06 21.56
N ASP A 735 25.59 27.52 21.93
CA ASP A 735 26.38 27.99 23.07
C ASP A 735 27.07 29.36 22.86
N GLY A 736 26.82 30.00 21.71
CA GLY A 736 27.42 31.28 21.35
C GLY A 736 28.89 31.18 20.96
N SER A 737 29.38 29.99 20.60
CA SER A 737 30.73 29.77 20.09
C SER A 737 30.77 29.14 18.71
N VAL A 738 31.79 29.50 17.95
CA VAL A 738 32.21 28.81 16.72
C VAL A 738 33.57 28.19 17.00
N ARG A 739 33.79 26.92 16.63
CA ARG A 739 35.01 26.19 16.94
C ARG A 739 35.65 25.64 15.68
N LEU A 740 36.97 25.78 15.62
CA LEU A 740 37.81 25.15 14.61
C LEU A 740 38.52 23.95 15.24
N TRP A 741 38.25 22.76 14.73
CA TRP A 741 38.79 21.49 15.22
C TRP A 741 39.92 21.00 14.32
N ASN A 742 40.90 20.34 14.92
CA ASN A 742 41.90 19.57 14.18
C ASN A 742 41.43 18.10 14.16
N LEU A 743 41.23 17.56 12.96
CA LEU A 743 40.69 16.22 12.76
C LEU A 743 41.73 15.11 13.01
N THR A 744 43.02 15.45 13.08
CA THR A 744 44.07 14.49 13.49
C THR A 744 44.05 14.29 15.01
N THR A 745 43.86 15.37 15.78
CA THR A 745 43.90 15.33 17.25
C THR A 745 42.52 15.26 17.91
N ASN A 746 41.44 15.46 17.14
CA ASN A 746 40.06 15.58 17.61
C ASN A 746 39.86 16.66 18.71
N ARG A 747 40.70 17.70 18.70
CA ARG A 747 40.66 18.79 19.68
C ARG A 747 40.38 20.14 19.01
N PRO A 748 39.72 21.08 19.71
CA PRO A 748 39.53 22.43 19.20
C PRO A 748 40.89 23.15 19.18
N VAL A 749 41.27 23.64 18.01
CA VAL A 749 42.45 24.51 17.79
C VAL A 749 42.14 25.93 18.22
N SER A 750 40.93 26.39 17.93
CA SER A 750 40.50 27.75 18.24
C SER A 750 39.02 27.79 18.52
N THR A 751 38.65 28.58 19.53
CA THR A 751 37.26 28.83 19.92
C THR A 751 36.99 30.32 19.78
N PHE A 752 36.09 30.66 18.86
CA PHE A 752 35.68 32.00 18.55
C PHE A 752 34.42 32.34 19.34
N THR A 753 34.52 33.37 20.18
CA THR A 753 33.40 33.91 20.96
C THR A 753 33.40 35.43 20.83
N ALA A 754 32.23 36.04 21.00
CA ALA A 754 32.13 37.50 21.07
C ALA A 754 32.12 37.98 22.53
N ALA A 755 32.58 39.20 22.79
CA ALA A 755 32.85 39.71 24.13
C ALA A 755 31.61 40.09 24.97
N ARG A 756 30.40 40.09 24.37
CA ARG A 756 29.15 40.47 25.06
C ARG A 756 28.57 39.28 25.85
N ARG A 757 28.02 39.54 27.03
CA ARG A 757 27.54 38.51 27.99
C ARG A 757 26.28 37.74 27.58
N SER A 758 25.54 38.18 26.56
CA SER A 758 24.36 37.48 26.04
C SER A 758 24.37 37.66 24.53
N ILE A 759 24.73 36.60 23.81
CA ILE A 759 24.77 36.53 22.36
C ILE A 759 23.92 35.32 21.98
N GLY A 760 22.94 35.50 21.10
CA GLY A 760 22.19 34.38 20.54
C GLY A 760 23.09 33.33 19.87
N GLY A 761 22.61 32.08 19.82
CA GLY A 761 23.32 30.95 19.26
C GLY A 761 23.77 31.13 17.80
N PHE A 762 24.95 30.64 17.44
CA PHE A 762 25.43 30.68 16.05
C PHE A 762 24.86 29.53 15.24
N ARG A 763 24.17 29.84 14.14
CA ARG A 763 23.49 28.85 13.29
C ARG A 763 24.25 28.51 12.02
N SER A 764 25.02 29.44 11.48
CA SER A 764 25.81 29.23 10.27
C SER A 764 27.11 30.02 10.33
N ALA A 765 28.16 29.50 9.70
CA ALA A 765 29.48 30.12 9.66
C ALA A 765 30.31 29.62 8.47
N PHE A 766 31.21 30.46 7.96
CA PHE A 766 32.20 30.07 6.95
C PHE A 766 33.55 30.77 7.19
N ILE A 767 34.63 30.16 6.70
CA ILE A 767 35.98 30.72 6.75
C ILE A 767 36.37 31.17 5.34
N SER A 768 36.87 32.40 5.23
CA SER A 768 37.57 32.89 4.04
C SER A 768 39.08 32.82 4.26
N ASP A 769 39.71 31.85 3.61
CA ASP A 769 41.13 31.51 3.80
C ASP A 769 42.08 32.58 3.28
N SER A 770 41.76 33.16 2.13
CA SER A 770 42.53 34.23 1.48
C SER A 770 42.66 35.49 2.36
N LYS A 771 41.61 35.81 3.11
CA LYS A 771 41.51 37.01 3.94
C LYS A 771 41.80 36.77 5.42
N ASN A 772 42.04 35.52 5.80
CA ASN A 772 42.25 35.10 7.19
C ASN A 772 41.07 35.50 8.12
N ARG A 773 39.83 35.38 7.61
CA ARG A 773 38.60 35.83 8.29
C ARG A 773 37.62 34.67 8.50
N LEU A 774 36.93 34.68 9.63
CA LEU A 774 35.77 33.83 9.93
C LEU A 774 34.53 34.73 10.03
N VAL A 775 33.43 34.36 9.38
CA VAL A 775 32.14 35.05 9.52
C VAL A 775 31.10 34.06 10.06
N ALA A 776 30.30 34.50 11.04
CA ALA A 776 29.22 33.69 11.60
C ALA A 776 27.95 34.52 11.83
N GLY A 777 26.81 33.85 11.67
CA GLY A 777 25.47 34.44 11.83
C GLY A 777 24.73 33.78 12.98
N ASN A 778 24.06 34.60 13.80
CA ASN A 778 23.35 34.11 14.98
C ASN A 778 21.82 34.11 14.83
N THR A 779 21.14 33.61 15.87
CA THR A 779 19.68 33.54 15.97
C THR A 779 19.01 34.92 15.99
N GLU A 780 19.74 35.97 16.35
CA GLU A 780 19.24 37.35 16.36
C GLU A 780 19.42 38.06 15.02
N GLY A 781 19.96 37.38 14.00
CA GLY A 781 20.23 38.00 12.70
C GLY A 781 21.46 38.90 12.67
N GLN A 782 22.37 38.74 13.64
CA GLN A 782 23.62 39.48 13.71
C GLN A 782 24.73 38.72 13.01
N LEU A 783 25.57 39.44 12.27
CA LEU A 783 26.76 38.91 11.61
C LEU A 783 28.02 39.33 12.36
N TYR A 784 28.81 38.36 12.78
CA TYR A 784 30.08 38.58 13.45
C TYR A 784 31.24 38.13 12.58
N MET A 785 32.36 38.84 12.71
CA MET A 785 33.61 38.52 12.04
C MET A 785 34.76 38.42 13.02
N TRP A 786 35.66 37.45 12.81
CA TRP A 786 36.92 37.31 13.53
C TRP A 786 38.08 37.23 12.56
N ASN A 787 39.25 37.68 13.02
CA ASN A 787 40.52 37.29 12.42
C ASN A 787 40.90 35.91 12.97
N LEU A 788 41.32 34.97 12.11
CA LEU A 788 41.68 33.61 12.55
C LEU A 788 42.84 33.59 13.57
N THR A 789 43.70 34.62 13.59
CA THR A 789 44.78 34.75 14.57
C THR A 789 44.35 35.35 15.91
N GLU A 790 43.18 36.00 15.97
CA GLU A 790 42.68 36.70 17.16
C GLU A 790 41.26 36.23 17.56
N PRO A 791 41.09 34.98 18.02
CA PRO A 791 39.76 34.35 18.17
C PRO A 791 38.85 35.01 19.23
N LYS A 792 39.40 35.87 20.10
CA LYS A 792 38.64 36.59 21.14
C LYS A 792 38.19 38.00 20.73
N LYS A 793 38.68 38.52 19.60
CA LYS A 793 38.33 39.86 19.10
C LYS A 793 37.34 39.71 17.94
N SER A 794 36.07 39.95 18.23
CA SER A 794 35.00 39.95 17.22
C SER A 794 34.67 41.37 16.77
N VAL A 795 34.26 41.50 15.51
CA VAL A 795 33.67 42.72 14.94
C VAL A 795 32.23 42.39 14.57
N LEU A 796 31.27 43.17 15.08
CA LEU A 796 29.89 43.11 14.65
C LEU A 796 29.75 43.82 13.31
N LEU A 797 29.41 43.08 12.27
CA LEU A 797 29.33 43.59 10.90
C LEU A 797 27.95 44.18 10.57
N ALA A 798 26.87 43.52 11.00
CA ALA A 798 25.49 43.95 10.72
C ALA A 798 24.48 43.33 11.70
N THR A 799 23.33 43.98 11.89
CA THR A 799 22.22 43.55 12.77
C THR A 799 20.85 43.57 12.08
N ARG A 800 20.81 43.66 10.75
CA ARG A 800 19.56 43.93 10.01
C ARG A 800 18.76 42.67 9.61
N HIS A 801 19.17 41.48 10.03
CA HIS A 801 18.51 40.24 9.62
C HIS A 801 17.51 39.73 10.66
N SER A 802 16.59 38.87 10.22
CA SER A 802 15.98 37.87 11.10
C SER A 802 16.97 36.69 11.29
N PRO A 803 16.65 35.63 12.07
CA PRO A 803 17.57 34.52 12.32
C PRO A 803 18.26 34.03 11.05
N ILE A 804 19.60 34.01 11.06
CA ILE A 804 20.39 33.51 9.92
C ILE A 804 20.24 32.00 9.84
N ILE A 805 19.89 31.49 8.66
CA ILE A 805 19.85 30.05 8.41
C ILE A 805 21.14 29.59 7.71
N ASP A 806 21.62 30.36 6.73
CA ASP A 806 22.79 30.00 5.93
C ASP A 806 23.66 31.22 5.58
N LEU A 807 24.97 31.00 5.61
CA LEU A 807 26.00 31.91 5.12
C LEU A 807 26.86 31.19 4.09
N LEU A 808 26.90 31.73 2.87
CA LEU A 808 27.53 31.08 1.73
C LEU A 808 28.52 32.02 1.06
N GLU A 809 29.75 31.57 0.82
CA GLU A 809 30.78 32.34 0.11
C GLU A 809 30.44 32.46 -1.39
N TYR A 810 30.54 33.67 -1.95
CA TYR A 810 30.12 33.98 -3.33
C TYR A 810 31.27 34.55 -4.16
N LYS A 811 31.58 33.90 -5.30
CA LYS A 811 32.60 34.30 -6.29
C LYS A 811 33.91 34.80 -5.66
N SER A 812 34.84 33.87 -5.43
CA SER A 812 36.22 34.10 -4.97
C SER A 812 36.39 35.33 -4.04
N ASP A 813 36.30 35.06 -2.74
CA ASP A 813 36.92 35.78 -1.64
C ASP A 813 36.46 37.22 -1.30
N ASP A 814 35.74 37.95 -2.17
CA ASP A 814 35.31 39.34 -1.86
C ASP A 814 33.85 39.51 -1.46
N GLN A 815 33.02 38.48 -1.66
CA GLN A 815 31.59 38.56 -1.40
C GLN A 815 31.05 37.30 -0.74
N PHE A 816 29.94 37.46 -0.04
CA PHE A 816 29.19 36.34 0.52
C PHE A 816 27.70 36.66 0.53
N VAL A 817 26.89 35.62 0.65
CA VAL A 817 25.43 35.72 0.72
C VAL A 817 24.97 35.27 2.09
N SER A 818 24.10 36.05 2.70
CA SER A 818 23.37 35.68 3.90
C SER A 818 21.92 35.39 3.58
N VAL A 819 21.38 34.30 4.13
CA VAL A 819 19.99 33.91 3.99
C VAL A 819 19.34 33.88 5.38
N SER A 820 18.21 34.57 5.53
CA SER A 820 17.44 34.57 6.78
C SER A 820 16.20 33.68 6.73
N ALA A 821 15.73 33.25 7.91
CA ALA A 821 14.54 32.42 8.05
C ALA A 821 13.27 33.07 7.49
N GLU A 822 13.19 34.41 7.51
CA GLU A 822 12.06 35.20 6.97
C GLU A 822 12.19 35.49 5.45
N GLY A 823 13.10 34.80 4.76
CA GLY A 823 13.23 34.91 3.31
C GLY A 823 13.96 36.15 2.81
N VAL A 824 14.84 36.73 3.63
CA VAL A 824 15.69 37.83 3.21
C VAL A 824 17.04 37.28 2.76
N VAL A 825 17.41 37.57 1.51
CA VAL A 825 18.69 37.21 0.90
C VAL A 825 19.46 38.49 0.63
N ILE A 826 20.65 38.62 1.21
CA ILE A 826 21.52 39.79 1.02
C ILE A 826 22.88 39.33 0.54
N ARG A 827 23.37 40.00 -0.51
CA ARG A 827 24.73 39.84 -1.00
C ARG A 827 25.60 40.95 -0.41
N TRP A 828 26.69 40.54 0.22
CA TRP A 828 27.62 41.39 0.93
C TRP A 828 28.95 41.46 0.21
N LYS A 829 29.59 42.62 0.26
CA LYS A 829 30.98 42.81 -0.15
C LYS A 829 31.80 43.22 1.04
N PHE A 830 32.98 42.61 1.21
CA PHE A 830 33.89 43.02 2.27
C PHE A 830 34.50 44.40 1.98
N THR A 831 34.62 45.22 3.01
CA THR A 831 35.35 46.50 2.96
C THR A 831 36.54 46.47 3.93
N SER A 832 37.33 47.56 3.95
CA SER A 832 38.47 47.71 4.86
C SER A 832 38.06 47.71 6.34
N THR A 833 36.85 48.16 6.66
CA THR A 833 36.35 48.32 8.03
C THR A 833 35.10 47.48 8.36
N GLY A 834 34.49 46.80 7.38
CA GLY A 834 33.26 46.04 7.60
C GLY A 834 32.73 45.34 6.35
N ILE A 835 31.43 45.50 6.09
CA ILE A 835 30.72 44.96 4.90
C ILE A 835 29.75 45.99 4.34
N ASP A 836 29.59 45.98 3.01
CA ASP A 836 28.56 46.75 2.30
C ASP A 836 27.56 45.79 1.64
N SER A 837 26.27 46.12 1.69
CA SER A 837 25.24 45.37 0.96
C SER A 837 25.26 45.76 -0.52
N VAL A 838 25.53 44.80 -1.40
CA VAL A 838 25.61 44.99 -2.86
C VAL A 838 24.45 44.32 -3.62
N GLY A 839 23.48 43.78 -2.89
CA GLY A 839 22.24 43.22 -3.44
C GLY A 839 21.31 42.76 -2.32
N TYR A 840 20.01 42.92 -2.53
CA TYR A 840 18.97 42.61 -1.56
C TYR A 840 17.77 42.00 -2.27
N LEU A 841 17.23 40.92 -1.72
CA LEU A 841 16.00 40.28 -2.16
C LEU A 841 15.17 39.85 -0.95
N ARG A 842 13.87 40.14 -0.98
CA ARG A 842 12.89 39.54 -0.08
C ARG A 842 12.02 38.58 -0.88
N THR A 843 12.09 37.29 -0.57
CA THR A 843 11.42 36.25 -1.36
C THR A 843 9.91 36.19 -1.14
N GLY A 844 9.41 36.73 -0.01
CA GLY A 844 8.02 36.60 0.40
C GLY A 844 7.67 35.24 1.03
N HIS A 845 8.67 34.37 1.20
CA HIS A 845 8.50 33.00 1.70
C HIS A 845 9.52 32.70 2.81
N LYS A 846 9.12 31.92 3.82
CA LYS A 846 10.06 31.46 4.84
C LYS A 846 11.03 30.45 4.25
N LEU A 847 12.31 30.57 4.60
CA LEU A 847 13.37 29.70 4.10
C LEU A 847 13.94 28.86 5.25
N PHE A 848 14.28 27.61 4.93
CA PHE A 848 14.80 26.65 5.92
C PHE A 848 16.18 26.09 5.57
N SER A 849 16.54 26.11 4.28
CA SER A 849 17.87 25.70 3.80
C SER A 849 18.20 26.45 2.51
N ALA A 850 19.49 26.66 2.26
CA ALA A 850 19.97 27.29 1.04
C ALA A 850 21.30 26.70 0.56
N GLN A 851 21.45 26.54 -0.76
CA GLN A 851 22.69 26.05 -1.37
C GLN A 851 22.92 26.70 -2.74
N PHE A 852 24.17 27.02 -3.07
CA PHE A 852 24.52 27.45 -4.42
C PHE A 852 24.50 26.27 -5.41
N ALA A 853 24.08 26.57 -6.65
CA ALA A 853 24.44 25.75 -7.80
C ALA A 853 25.97 25.77 -8.02
N PRO A 854 26.59 24.78 -8.70
CA PRO A 854 28.04 24.63 -8.73
C PRO A 854 28.72 25.79 -9.48
N ASN A 855 28.02 26.38 -10.45
CA ASN A 855 28.44 27.58 -11.17
C ASN A 855 28.19 28.89 -10.38
N GLN A 856 27.60 28.78 -9.18
CA GLN A 856 27.13 29.86 -8.32
C GLN A 856 26.22 30.89 -9.00
N THR A 857 25.65 30.62 -10.17
CA THR A 857 24.73 31.57 -10.84
C THR A 857 23.35 31.57 -10.20
N GLN A 858 23.04 30.52 -9.43
CA GLN A 858 21.76 30.36 -8.76
C GLN A 858 21.94 29.92 -7.32
N LEU A 859 21.05 30.41 -6.47
CA LEU A 859 20.86 29.98 -5.10
C LEU A 859 19.54 29.21 -5.04
N ILE A 860 19.60 27.96 -4.60
CA ILE A 860 18.45 27.08 -4.44
C ILE A 860 18.07 27.11 -2.96
N CYS A 861 16.82 27.44 -2.65
CA CYS A 861 16.32 27.52 -1.28
C CYS A 861 15.10 26.64 -1.06
N GLY A 862 15.05 25.98 0.09
CA GLY A 862 13.91 25.20 0.57
C GLY A 862 12.98 26.08 1.39
N SER A 863 11.68 26.00 1.13
CA SER A 863 10.66 26.89 1.67
C SER A 863 9.48 26.14 2.29
N ASP A 864 8.57 26.91 2.89
CA ASP A 864 7.25 26.46 3.31
C ASP A 864 6.44 25.78 2.19
N ASN A 865 5.47 24.95 2.58
CA ASN A 865 4.52 24.28 1.69
C ASN A 865 5.16 23.54 0.50
N GLY A 866 6.33 22.93 0.73
CA GLY A 866 6.99 22.12 -0.28
C GLY A 866 7.61 22.90 -1.42
N ARG A 867 7.79 24.21 -1.26
CA ARG A 867 8.33 25.08 -2.30
C ARG A 867 9.85 25.00 -2.35
N ILE A 868 10.37 25.02 -3.57
CA ILE A 868 11.80 25.17 -3.86
C ILE A 868 11.95 26.43 -4.70
N LEU A 869 12.78 27.36 -4.25
CA LEU A 869 13.02 28.64 -4.90
C LEU A 869 14.39 28.60 -5.58
N PHE A 870 14.43 29.09 -6.82
CA PHE A 870 15.66 29.34 -7.55
C PHE A 870 15.84 30.84 -7.71
N ILE A 871 16.91 31.37 -7.11
CA ILE A 871 17.22 32.81 -7.06
C ILE A 871 18.45 33.06 -7.94
N ASP A 872 18.38 34.06 -8.82
CA ASP A 872 19.54 34.55 -9.58
C ASP A 872 20.49 35.28 -8.63
N THR A 873 21.72 34.79 -8.49
CA THR A 873 22.70 35.33 -7.54
C THR A 873 23.45 36.54 -8.09
N ALA A 874 23.51 36.68 -9.42
CA ALA A 874 24.15 37.81 -10.07
C ALA A 874 23.25 39.04 -9.99
N ASP A 875 21.94 38.83 -10.13
CA ASP A 875 20.93 39.89 -10.09
C ASP A 875 19.78 39.56 -9.13
N LEU A 876 19.94 40.01 -7.88
CA LEU A 876 18.92 39.86 -6.81
C LEU A 876 17.68 40.73 -7.02
N SER A 877 17.61 41.57 -8.05
CA SER A 877 16.40 42.32 -8.37
C SER A 877 15.36 41.47 -9.10
N LYS A 878 15.77 40.34 -9.71
CA LYS A 878 14.88 39.42 -10.39
C LYS A 878 14.05 38.61 -9.39
N ALA A 879 12.78 38.42 -9.72
CA ALA A 879 11.89 37.57 -8.93
C ALA A 879 12.39 36.11 -8.90
N PRO A 880 12.28 35.41 -7.76
CA PRO A 880 12.66 34.01 -7.65
C PRO A 880 11.72 33.14 -8.50
N ILE A 881 12.27 32.08 -9.10
CA ILE A 881 11.47 31.03 -9.71
C ILE A 881 11.02 30.10 -8.59
N VAL A 882 9.72 30.05 -8.32
CA VAL A 882 9.12 29.20 -7.28
C VAL A 882 8.54 27.96 -7.91
N ILE A 883 8.95 26.78 -7.43
CA ILE A 883 8.39 25.49 -7.84
C ILE A 883 7.69 24.85 -6.64
N SER A 884 6.40 24.58 -6.78
CA SER A 884 5.62 23.77 -5.84
C SER A 884 5.45 22.36 -6.38
N ARG A 885 5.59 21.36 -5.50
CA ARG A 885 5.47 19.95 -5.83
C ARG A 885 4.46 19.28 -4.89
N PRO A 886 3.43 18.58 -5.41
CA PRO A 886 2.38 17.98 -4.60
C PRO A 886 2.90 16.94 -3.60
N GLU A 887 4.05 16.33 -3.88
CA GLU A 887 4.73 15.35 -3.02
C GLU A 887 5.13 15.92 -1.64
N PHE A 888 5.11 17.25 -1.48
CA PHE A 888 5.42 17.94 -0.24
C PHE A 888 4.23 18.69 0.38
N LYS A 889 3.00 18.52 -0.13
CA LYS A 889 1.81 19.27 0.35
C LYS A 889 1.66 19.13 1.87
N GLY A 890 1.66 20.27 2.58
CA GLY A 890 1.57 20.33 4.05
C GLY A 890 2.90 20.22 4.82
N SER A 891 4.06 20.08 4.15
CA SER A 891 5.39 20.02 4.77
C SER A 891 6.34 21.08 4.21
N HIS A 892 7.40 21.46 4.94
CA HIS A 892 8.42 22.40 4.44
C HIS A 892 9.71 21.67 4.03
N VAL A 893 10.43 22.22 3.05
CA VAL A 893 11.71 21.66 2.58
C VAL A 893 12.83 22.15 3.49
N SER A 894 13.19 21.32 4.46
CA SER A 894 14.13 21.64 5.54
C SER A 894 15.59 21.31 5.20
N ALA A 895 15.85 20.48 4.21
CA ALA A 895 17.20 20.13 3.77
C ALA A 895 17.32 20.09 2.25
N LEU A 896 18.47 20.52 1.73
CA LEU A 896 18.81 20.52 0.31
C LEU A 896 20.26 20.06 0.10
N ALA A 897 20.48 19.28 -0.95
CA ALA A 897 21.82 18.93 -1.42
C ALA A 897 21.83 18.78 -2.93
N LEU A 898 22.72 19.48 -3.61
CA LEU A 898 22.98 19.31 -5.03
C LEU A 898 24.12 18.33 -5.26
N SER A 899 23.99 17.49 -6.28
CA SER A 899 25.05 16.58 -6.69
C SER A 899 26.28 17.34 -7.24
N PRO A 900 27.50 16.81 -7.10
CA PRO A 900 28.71 17.43 -7.64
C PRO A 900 28.67 17.70 -9.14
N ASP A 901 27.93 16.88 -9.90
CA ASP A 901 27.71 17.07 -11.35
C ASP A 901 26.68 18.16 -11.70
N GLY A 902 25.97 18.72 -10.70
CA GLY A 902 24.92 19.72 -10.87
C GLY A 902 23.63 19.22 -11.52
N LYS A 903 23.49 17.90 -11.73
CA LYS A 903 22.36 17.30 -12.48
C LYS A 903 21.28 16.71 -11.59
N SER A 904 21.51 16.62 -10.29
CA SER A 904 20.55 16.05 -9.35
C SER A 904 20.45 16.89 -8.08
N LEU A 905 19.25 16.95 -7.51
CA LEU A 905 18.98 17.62 -6.24
C LEU A 905 18.32 16.61 -5.31
N VAL A 906 18.80 16.52 -4.07
CA VAL A 906 18.12 15.82 -2.98
C VAL A 906 17.46 16.86 -2.09
N THR A 907 16.22 16.59 -1.73
CA THR A 907 15.41 17.44 -0.85
C THR A 907 14.90 16.60 0.31
N GLY A 908 15.06 17.10 1.53
CA GLY A 908 14.47 16.54 2.74
C GLY A 908 13.34 17.42 3.26
N SER A 909 12.24 16.82 3.70
CA SER A 909 11.09 17.54 4.26
C SER A 909 11.02 17.47 5.80
N SER A 910 10.17 18.34 6.35
CA SER A 910 9.80 18.33 7.76
C SER A 910 9.06 17.06 8.20
N SER A 911 8.39 16.36 7.27
CA SER A 911 7.72 15.08 7.49
C SER A 911 8.67 13.87 7.39
N GLY A 912 9.97 14.09 7.12
CA GLY A 912 10.96 13.02 7.03
C GLY A 912 11.15 12.44 5.63
N ASN A 913 10.40 12.91 4.62
CA ASN A 913 10.51 12.44 3.24
C ASN A 913 11.83 12.92 2.61
N VAL A 914 12.48 12.02 1.86
CA VAL A 914 13.69 12.32 1.08
C VAL A 914 13.42 12.01 -0.38
N LEU A 915 13.51 13.03 -1.23
CA LEU A 915 13.22 12.93 -2.65
C LEU A 915 14.47 13.27 -3.46
N LEU A 916 14.71 12.50 -4.52
CA LEU A 916 15.77 12.71 -5.49
C LEU A 916 15.18 13.25 -6.79
N TRP A 917 15.70 14.37 -7.26
CA TRP A 917 15.21 15.08 -8.44
C TRP A 917 16.28 15.14 -9.52
N ASN A 918 15.84 15.16 -10.78
CA ASN A 918 16.67 15.54 -11.90
C ASN A 918 16.63 17.05 -12.07
N LEU A 919 17.80 17.64 -12.22
CA LEU A 919 18.00 19.06 -12.41
C LEU A 919 18.57 19.29 -13.82
N GLY A 920 17.90 20.10 -14.62
CA GLY A 920 18.40 20.49 -15.93
C GLY A 920 17.86 21.86 -16.35
N ASN A 921 18.66 22.63 -17.07
CA ASN A 921 18.33 24.02 -17.44
C ASN A 921 17.84 24.86 -16.26
N ASN A 922 18.45 24.69 -15.08
CA ASN A 922 18.10 25.41 -13.86
C ASN A 922 16.64 25.21 -13.40
N ARG A 923 16.05 24.03 -13.70
CA ARG A 923 14.71 23.63 -13.27
C ARG A 923 14.68 22.16 -12.85
N LEU A 924 13.69 21.81 -12.04
CA LEU A 924 13.37 20.42 -11.69
C LEU A 924 12.68 19.75 -12.88
N ASN A 925 13.40 18.85 -13.56
CA ASN A 925 12.95 18.16 -14.78
C ASN A 925 12.14 16.88 -14.49
N GLY A 926 11.93 16.54 -13.22
CA GLY A 926 11.11 15.41 -12.80
C GLY A 926 11.64 14.75 -11.52
N LEU A 927 10.73 14.07 -10.81
CA LEU A 927 11.08 13.21 -9.69
C LEU A 927 11.80 11.95 -10.22
N VAL A 928 12.98 11.66 -9.70
CA VAL A 928 13.74 10.45 -10.06
C VAL A 928 13.27 9.30 -9.20
N ASN A 929 13.20 9.50 -7.89
CA ASN A 929 12.76 8.47 -6.96
C ASN A 929 12.30 9.05 -5.62
N PHE A 930 11.40 8.33 -4.96
CA PHE A 930 11.15 8.45 -3.53
C PHE A 930 12.10 7.49 -2.83
N LEU A 931 12.98 7.99 -1.96
CA LEU A 931 13.93 7.10 -1.30
C LEU A 931 13.20 6.25 -0.24
N PRO A 932 13.24 4.91 -0.34
CA PRO A 932 12.51 4.02 0.54
C PRO A 932 13.07 4.08 1.97
N SER A 933 12.21 3.78 2.94
CA SER A 933 12.50 3.94 4.37
C SER A 933 13.01 5.36 4.64
N SER A 934 12.13 6.34 4.48
CA SER A 934 12.39 7.74 4.80
C SER A 934 12.38 7.98 6.33
N HIS A 935 12.85 9.14 6.77
CA HIS A 935 13.03 9.43 8.19
C HIS A 935 11.71 9.51 8.96
N ALA A 936 11.73 9.22 10.27
CA ALA A 936 10.55 9.31 11.12
C ALA A 936 10.24 10.74 11.61
N ALA A 937 11.15 11.68 11.36
CA ALA A 937 11.04 13.08 11.72
C ALA A 937 11.79 13.96 10.71
N THR A 938 11.73 15.29 10.91
CA THR A 938 12.32 16.31 10.02
C THR A 938 13.74 15.99 9.60
N VAL A 939 13.99 16.04 8.28
CA VAL A 939 15.34 15.91 7.71
C VAL A 939 16.05 17.26 7.86
N THR A 940 17.14 17.29 8.61
CA THR A 940 17.87 18.52 8.97
C THR A 940 19.05 18.80 8.07
N GLY A 941 19.60 17.77 7.42
CA GLY A 941 20.74 17.88 6.52
C GLY A 941 20.71 16.82 5.44
N ALA A 942 21.24 17.18 4.28
CA ALA A 942 21.43 16.28 3.16
C ALA A 942 22.80 16.55 2.53
N LEU A 943 23.46 15.52 2.01
CA LEU A 943 24.75 15.61 1.31
C LEU A 943 24.83 14.56 0.20
N PHE A 944 25.56 14.90 -0.86
CA PHE A 944 26.11 13.92 -1.80
C PHE A 944 27.56 13.63 -1.43
N SER A 945 28.00 12.38 -1.65
CA SER A 945 29.43 12.09 -1.63
C SER A 945 30.16 12.80 -2.78
N PRO A 946 31.44 13.18 -2.61
CA PRO A 946 32.22 13.83 -3.67
C PRO A 946 32.32 13.01 -4.96
N ASP A 947 32.33 11.67 -4.84
CA ASP A 947 32.32 10.73 -5.97
C ASP A 947 30.93 10.54 -6.60
N ASN A 948 29.91 11.21 -6.05
CA ASN A 948 28.52 11.22 -6.51
C ASN A 948 27.84 9.83 -6.50
N ARG A 949 28.33 8.92 -5.65
CA ARG A 949 27.80 7.54 -5.50
C ARG A 949 26.84 7.37 -4.34
N LEU A 950 26.90 8.23 -3.33
CA LEU A 950 26.11 8.13 -2.09
C LEU A 950 25.27 9.38 -1.87
N ILE A 951 24.10 9.18 -1.28
CA ILE A 951 23.23 10.23 -0.73
C ILE A 951 23.20 10.00 0.79
N ILE A 952 23.43 11.05 1.57
CA ILE A 952 23.47 10.99 3.04
C ILE A 952 22.50 12.00 3.60
N THR A 953 21.63 11.60 4.52
CA THR A 953 20.73 12.52 5.23
C THR A 953 20.73 12.29 6.73
N GLY A 954 20.52 13.37 7.47
CA GLY A 954 20.41 13.38 8.93
C GLY A 954 19.06 13.92 9.35
N SER A 955 18.54 13.44 10.48
CA SER A 955 17.19 13.78 10.93
C SER A 955 17.09 14.00 12.44
N LEU A 956 16.02 14.70 12.82
CA LEU A 956 15.56 14.78 14.20
C LEU A 956 15.12 13.42 14.77
N ASP A 957 15.01 12.35 13.96
CA ASP A 957 14.78 10.98 14.47
C ASP A 957 16.04 10.35 15.11
N GLY A 958 17.17 11.08 15.11
CA GLY A 958 18.45 10.63 15.65
C GLY A 958 19.21 9.67 14.74
N SER A 959 18.70 9.40 13.54
CA SER A 959 19.38 8.56 12.56
C SER A 959 20.08 9.39 11.48
N VAL A 960 21.18 8.85 10.99
CA VAL A 960 21.77 9.19 9.69
C VAL A 960 21.52 8.03 8.74
N ARG A 961 21.09 8.34 7.52
CA ARG A 961 20.80 7.34 6.50
C ARG A 961 21.65 7.58 5.27
N ILE A 962 22.16 6.50 4.68
CA ILE A 962 23.02 6.53 3.49
C ILE A 962 22.41 5.62 2.42
N TRP A 963 22.12 6.18 1.25
CA TRP A 963 21.61 5.45 0.08
C TRP A 963 22.66 5.36 -1.00
N SER A 964 22.63 4.25 -1.75
CA SER A 964 23.33 4.11 -3.02
C SER A 964 22.58 4.89 -4.10
N ARG A 965 23.28 5.75 -4.84
CA ARG A 965 22.69 6.44 -6.01
C ARG A 965 22.51 5.49 -7.20
N ALA A 966 23.34 4.45 -7.30
CA ALA A 966 23.25 3.45 -8.37
C ALA A 966 22.01 2.56 -8.23
N ASP A 967 21.58 2.30 -7.00
CA ASP A 967 20.38 1.55 -6.67
C ASP A 967 19.58 2.26 -5.56
N PRO A 968 18.79 3.28 -5.92
CA PRO A 968 18.04 4.07 -4.96
C PRO A 968 16.81 3.35 -4.40
N GLN A 969 16.49 2.13 -4.87
CA GLN A 969 15.42 1.29 -4.29
C GLN A 969 15.92 0.37 -3.18
N GLN A 970 17.23 0.20 -3.06
CA GLN A 970 17.83 -0.53 -1.95
C GLN A 970 17.57 0.21 -0.62
N ALA A 971 17.31 -0.56 0.44
CA ALA A 971 17.21 -0.01 1.79
C ALA A 971 18.50 0.75 2.18
N PRO A 972 18.40 1.88 2.89
CA PRO A 972 19.58 2.63 3.30
C PRO A 972 20.40 1.88 4.36
N ILE A 973 21.68 2.22 4.43
CA ILE A 973 22.47 2.02 5.65
C ILE A 973 21.91 2.99 6.70
N VAL A 974 21.51 2.46 7.86
CA VAL A 974 20.99 3.26 8.98
C VAL A 974 22.04 3.30 10.09
N ILE A 975 22.44 4.52 10.46
CA ILE A 975 23.32 4.80 11.59
C ILE A 975 22.46 5.45 12.68
N SER A 976 22.18 4.69 13.73
CA SER A 976 21.28 5.09 14.82
C SER A 976 21.99 5.14 16.18
N ASP A 977 23.29 5.46 16.18
CA ASP A 977 24.03 5.57 17.45
C ASP A 977 23.77 6.90 18.17
N TYR A 978 23.15 7.86 17.51
CA TYR A 978 22.87 9.20 18.03
C TYR A 978 21.49 9.21 18.70
N HIS A 979 21.44 9.39 20.02
CA HIS A 979 20.20 9.24 20.81
C HIS A 979 19.39 10.55 20.94
N ASN A 980 19.76 11.57 20.17
CA ASN A 980 19.18 12.91 20.17
C ASN A 980 19.04 13.40 18.71
N TRP A 981 18.68 14.65 18.48
CA TRP A 981 18.51 15.17 17.12
C TRP A 981 19.82 15.35 16.37
N VAL A 982 19.97 14.75 15.20
CA VAL A 982 21.05 15.10 14.26
C VAL A 982 20.66 16.40 13.57
N MET A 983 21.52 17.41 13.63
CA MET A 983 21.19 18.76 13.15
C MET A 983 22.03 19.22 11.95
N SER A 984 23.25 18.69 11.82
CA SER A 984 24.13 19.03 10.71
C SER A 984 25.02 17.85 10.34
N LEU A 985 25.38 17.80 9.05
CA LEU A 985 26.26 16.80 8.45
C LEU A 985 27.39 17.50 7.71
N ALA A 986 28.58 16.90 7.71
CA ALA A 986 29.67 17.30 6.83
C ALA A 986 30.50 16.09 6.38
N LEU A 987 31.01 16.12 5.16
CA LEU A 987 31.91 15.08 4.63
C LEU A 987 33.34 15.60 4.53
N SER A 988 34.30 14.73 4.82
CA SER A 988 35.70 15.00 4.51
C SER A 988 35.89 15.20 3.00
N THR A 989 36.94 15.95 2.63
CA THR A 989 37.22 16.27 1.21
C THR A 989 37.46 15.05 0.34
N ASP A 990 37.97 13.96 0.93
CA ASP A 990 38.16 12.67 0.26
C ASP A 990 36.88 11.82 0.22
N GLY A 991 35.78 12.27 0.84
CA GLY A 991 34.50 11.58 0.92
C GLY A 991 34.47 10.36 1.84
N ASN A 992 35.56 10.06 2.55
CA ASN A 992 35.70 8.81 3.29
C ASN A 992 35.14 8.87 4.71
N THR A 993 35.10 10.06 5.31
CA THR A 993 34.71 10.29 6.70
C THR A 993 33.51 11.21 6.77
N LEU A 994 32.47 10.77 7.46
CA LEU A 994 31.27 11.54 7.76
C LEU A 994 31.37 12.11 9.16
N PHE A 995 31.07 13.41 9.28
CA PHE A 995 30.88 14.13 10.52
C PHE A 995 29.39 14.45 10.69
N TYR A 996 28.87 14.25 11.88
CA TYR A 996 27.49 14.60 12.22
C TYR A 996 27.41 15.08 13.66
N GLY A 997 26.63 16.12 13.88
CA GLY A 997 26.50 16.77 15.19
C GLY A 997 25.08 17.26 15.42
N GLY A 998 24.75 17.49 16.68
CA GLY A 998 23.38 17.84 17.02
C GLY A 998 23.12 18.13 18.49
N ALA A 999 21.94 17.73 18.96
CA ALA A 999 21.41 18.17 20.25
C ALA A 999 22.07 17.52 21.48
N ASP A 1000 22.85 16.45 21.31
CA ASP A 1000 23.68 15.91 22.42
C ASP A 1000 24.96 16.71 22.67
N LYS A 1001 25.16 17.83 21.93
CA LYS A 1001 26.29 18.78 22.06
C LYS A 1001 27.63 18.22 21.58
N THR A 1002 27.65 17.00 21.06
CA THR A 1002 28.83 16.34 20.53
C THR A 1002 28.83 16.35 19.00
N ILE A 1003 30.03 16.18 18.44
CA ILE A 1003 30.23 15.91 17.03
C ILE A 1003 30.83 14.52 16.93
N ARG A 1004 30.23 13.67 16.12
CA ARG A 1004 30.71 12.31 15.88
C ARG A 1004 31.30 12.19 14.50
N SER A 1005 32.28 11.31 14.38
CA SER A 1005 32.92 11.00 13.10
C SER A 1005 33.00 9.50 12.89
N MET A 1006 32.77 9.09 11.66
CA MET A 1006 32.86 7.69 11.25
C MET A 1006 33.30 7.55 9.80
N THR A 1007 34.00 6.45 9.49
CA THR A 1007 34.33 6.09 8.10
C THR A 1007 33.09 5.50 7.42
N ILE A 1008 32.77 5.98 6.22
CA ILE A 1008 31.64 5.51 5.39
C ILE A 1008 32.07 4.78 4.12
N ASN A 1009 33.37 4.82 3.78
CA ASN A 1009 33.90 4.08 2.65
C ASN A 1009 34.06 2.60 3.02
N THR A 1010 33.24 1.74 2.42
CA THR A 1010 33.23 0.29 2.71
C THR A 1010 34.53 -0.41 2.34
N GLN A 1011 35.26 0.04 1.31
CA GLN A 1011 36.57 -0.52 0.97
C GLN A 1011 37.59 -0.24 2.08
N LEU A 1012 37.62 0.98 2.62
CA LEU A 1012 38.52 1.31 3.74
C LEU A 1012 38.16 0.54 5.01
N LEU A 1013 36.88 0.30 5.26
CA LEU A 1013 36.42 -0.56 6.35
C LEU A 1013 36.86 -2.01 6.12
N TYR A 1014 36.74 -2.52 4.89
CA TYR A 1014 37.23 -3.84 4.50
C TYR A 1014 38.75 -3.98 4.72
N ASP A 1015 39.57 -3.04 4.23
CA ASP A 1015 41.03 -3.10 4.39
C ASP A 1015 41.46 -3.09 5.86
N ARG A 1016 40.71 -2.37 6.71
CA ARG A 1016 40.93 -2.35 8.16
C ARG A 1016 40.45 -3.66 8.82
N ALA A 1017 39.29 -4.17 8.43
CA ALA A 1017 38.76 -5.45 8.92
C ALA A 1017 39.69 -6.61 8.57
N LEU A 1018 40.28 -6.60 7.37
CA LEU A 1018 41.27 -7.60 6.92
C LEU A 1018 42.51 -7.64 7.82
N LYS A 1019 42.96 -6.48 8.33
CA LYS A 1019 44.09 -6.42 9.28
C LYS A 1019 43.75 -6.97 10.67
N ILE A 1020 42.47 -6.94 11.05
CA ILE A 1020 41.95 -7.46 12.33
C ILE A 1020 41.64 -8.96 12.20
N ALA A 1021 41.22 -9.40 11.02
CA ALA A 1021 40.90 -10.78 10.66
C ALA A 1021 42.16 -11.67 10.65
N LYS A 1022 42.68 -12.00 11.84
CA LYS A 1022 43.82 -12.89 12.04
C LYS A 1022 43.38 -14.10 12.87
N GLY A 1023 43.30 -15.28 12.26
CA GLY A 1023 42.97 -16.53 12.96
C GLY A 1023 42.91 -17.71 12.00
N ASN A 1024 43.55 -18.82 12.36
CA ASN A 1024 43.45 -20.09 11.64
C ASN A 1024 42.32 -20.91 12.27
N TYR A 1025 41.16 -20.93 11.63
CA TYR A 1025 40.05 -21.80 12.00
C TYR A 1025 40.16 -23.12 11.23
N SER A 1026 39.92 -24.23 11.91
CA SER A 1026 39.88 -25.54 11.26
C SER A 1026 38.67 -25.67 10.33
N ASN A 1027 38.76 -26.55 9.32
CA ASN A 1027 37.64 -26.82 8.40
C ASN A 1027 36.37 -27.30 9.14
N GLU A 1028 36.51 -28.04 10.25
CA GLU A 1028 35.37 -28.50 11.06
C GLU A 1028 34.69 -27.33 11.80
N GLU A 1029 35.45 -26.35 12.30
CA GLU A 1029 34.90 -25.15 12.93
C GLU A 1029 34.17 -24.26 11.91
N TRP A 1030 34.74 -24.09 10.71
CA TRP A 1030 34.07 -23.40 9.61
C TRP A 1030 32.77 -24.10 9.19
N GLN A 1031 32.79 -25.43 9.07
CA GLN A 1031 31.59 -26.21 8.78
C GLN A 1031 30.53 -26.05 9.86
N LYS A 1032 30.90 -26.06 11.14
CA LYS A 1032 29.95 -25.84 12.25
C LYS A 1032 29.37 -24.41 12.25
N LEU A 1033 30.18 -23.40 11.96
CA LEU A 1033 29.77 -21.99 11.93
C LEU A 1033 28.88 -21.66 10.73
N LEU A 1034 29.09 -22.35 9.61
CA LEU A 1034 28.37 -22.19 8.34
C LEU A 1034 27.37 -23.34 8.07
N ALA A 1035 27.13 -24.24 9.03
CA ALA A 1035 26.32 -25.46 8.87
C ALA A 1035 24.87 -25.18 8.40
N GLY A 1036 24.36 -23.96 8.61
CA GLY A 1036 23.06 -23.52 8.09
C GLY A 1036 23.08 -22.97 6.66
N TYR A 1037 24.26 -22.69 6.10
CA TYR A 1037 24.44 -22.02 4.80
C TYR A 1037 25.00 -22.94 3.71
N MET A 1038 25.70 -24.02 4.08
CA MET A 1038 26.34 -24.96 3.15
C MET A 1038 25.38 -25.89 2.38
N ALA A 1039 24.06 -25.81 2.60
CA ALA A 1039 23.07 -26.60 1.86
C ALA A 1039 22.84 -26.11 0.41
N GLN A 1040 23.44 -24.97 0.00
CA GLN A 1040 23.33 -24.47 -1.37
C GLN A 1040 24.52 -24.92 -2.23
N PRO A 1041 24.28 -25.48 -3.44
CA PRO A 1041 25.34 -25.93 -4.33
C PRO A 1041 26.17 -24.74 -4.84
N GLY A 1042 27.48 -24.75 -4.55
CA GLY A 1042 28.46 -23.77 -5.08
C GLY A 1042 29.38 -23.11 -4.04
N ILE A 1043 29.17 -23.36 -2.74
CA ILE A 1043 30.05 -22.84 -1.68
C ILE A 1043 31.25 -23.78 -1.49
N LEU A 1044 32.21 -23.75 -2.41
CA LEU A 1044 33.58 -24.16 -2.12
C LEU A 1044 34.32 -22.90 -1.67
N LEU A 1045 34.42 -22.73 -0.35
CA LEU A 1045 35.36 -21.79 0.22
C LEU A 1045 36.74 -22.44 0.11
N ASP A 1046 37.59 -21.93 -0.76
CA ASP A 1046 39.03 -22.17 -0.63
C ASP A 1046 39.45 -21.52 0.69
N THR A 1047 39.72 -22.36 1.70
CA THR A 1047 40.00 -21.93 3.08
C THR A 1047 41.45 -21.50 3.31
N ASN A 1048 42.17 -21.10 2.24
CA ASN A 1048 43.56 -20.62 2.29
C ASN A 1048 43.65 -19.09 2.31
#